data_AF-A0A919UDJ0-F1
#
_entry.id   AF-A0A919UDJ0-F1
#
_cell.length_a   1.000
_cell.length_b   1.000
_cell.length_c   1.000
_cell.angle_alpha   90.00
_cell.angle_beta   90.00
_cell.angle_gamma   90.00
#
_symmetry.space_group_name_H-M   'P 1'
#
loop_
_entity.id
_entity.type
_entity.pdbx_description
1 polymer ?
#
loop_
_entity_poly.entity_id
_entity_poly.type
_entity_poly.pdbx_seq_one_letter_code
_entity_poly.pdbx_strand_id
1 'polypeptide(L)'
;MKRKIWAVALLTSSLAVAVPAPARAAVTEFSSGFESGQPQPTWSNTAESSAGVGGYCCGLTGMESGTRTEAAHTGTAALMYSGSDTSATTSYAYNRVFDVDIAVGTSTTLSYWVFPQSGGNLDVAVDLAFTDGTYLRNSGAVDQHGVRLTPHDQGTGWVLNFDTWNYVTSTIGSTVAGKTIDRVLVGYDKPEGTGTFRGYFDDIQISAGAAGRLSDLVDTRRGSNSDSGYSRGNTFPGATVPHGFNFWTPVTNGNQDGWLYQYNATTVQGFAISHQPSPWIGDYGQLQFMPMTGALKTTPDARKSTFSHANEVAKAHYYKTRLDTYGITTEIAPTDHAGVMRFTFPAASDSTILFDVVDSATGSFTVDTAGRTISGYADHRGGKLYFSATVDAAITASGAGGTGWVRFATTANQQVTMRVGTSWISVAQAAANRTQEVGTKSLDTVRDEAQAQWDATLGKVRIEGASSDQLITFYSNLYRTFMYPNNRSEMVGGVRRYFSPYDSQLHDGQMYVNNGFWDTARAEWPLLTLLEPGRTGEMLDGFVNAYKTSGWTPSWSGPWNRAAMPGTNQDLALADAYIKGVRNFDYQAAYASMVKNATVYSPAINGRMGLDVSTFKGYLPSDVRGDSASWTLEDATSDFGIAQMAQALGYTDDAAYFRNRALDYVNLFSQSVGFFRGKQSNGTWRTSDADFKPNLWGCEFVEGAPWHYSTPAPQDPQGMANLYGGRAQLAAKLDAMLAAPRDYLPGCYGGTIHEMREIYDADMGQYAHANEQTHHQLYMYNYAGTPAKTQNAVRTTLTRYYSSGVGTGNGYLGDEDNGEMSAWYIFSAMGFYPARMGSTDYTIGAPLHAKATMALENGRTFVVTAPGVSDTNRYIQSATLNGVTYTKNYLTHADLLAGGTLSFVMGQNPSSWGTGASDIPGSITAGTAVPKQLVDKATGSTVTVSGENGTGEGRAMLVDDTSQTKWLTVANTATITCQLSAGVAVKQYTLTSANDLPGRDPRSWTVQGSNDGVTWTTVDARSNVDFADRRQTRAFTVSSSTAYSRYRLQITANHGAAETQLAELQLLA
;
A
#
# COMPACT_ATOMS: atom_id res chain seq x y z
N MET A 1 -1.59 -28.20 73.30
CA MET A 1 -2.36 -29.38 73.77
C MET A 1 -1.86 -30.62 73.02
N LYS A 2 -1.47 -31.68 73.79
CA LYS A 2 -1.54 -33.14 73.49
C LYS A 2 -1.30 -33.60 72.01
N ARG A 3 -0.40 -34.52 71.64
CA ARG A 3 0.16 -35.73 72.29
C ARG A 3 1.18 -36.41 71.34
N LYS A 4 2.28 -36.90 71.93
CA LYS A 4 3.02 -38.20 71.78
C LYS A 4 3.31 -38.79 70.37
N ILE A 5 4.60 -38.90 69.91
CA ILE A 5 5.66 -39.95 70.12
C ILE A 5 5.28 -41.29 69.40
N TRP A 6 6.05 -42.02 68.56
CA TRP A 6 7.41 -42.66 68.62
C TRP A 6 7.93 -42.89 67.17
N ALA A 7 9.16 -42.57 66.72
CA ALA A 7 10.54 -42.98 67.10
C ALA A 7 10.98 -44.36 66.57
N VAL A 8 12.04 -44.38 65.74
CA VAL A 8 13.17 -45.35 65.52
C VAL A 8 13.93 -44.80 64.29
N ALA A 9 15.25 -44.67 64.14
CA ALA A 9 16.46 -44.71 64.98
C ALA A 9 17.62 -44.25 64.05
N LEU A 10 18.56 -43.43 64.56
CA LEU A 10 19.75 -43.00 63.83
C LEU A 10 20.79 -44.12 63.67
N LEU A 11 21.52 -44.10 62.56
CA LEU A 11 22.94 -44.46 62.53
C LEU A 11 23.69 -43.48 61.61
N THR A 12 24.63 -42.78 62.21
CA THR A 12 25.52 -41.78 61.61
C THR A 12 26.73 -42.44 60.96
N SER A 13 27.06 -42.04 59.73
CA SER A 13 28.42 -42.06 59.22
C SER A 13 28.65 -40.89 58.27
N SER A 14 29.77 -40.21 58.51
CA SER A 14 30.28 -39.00 57.87
C SER A 14 30.50 -39.16 56.37
N LEU A 15 29.86 -38.30 55.57
CA LEU A 15 30.14 -38.11 54.15
C LEU A 15 30.78 -36.73 53.94
N ALA A 16 31.93 -36.72 53.28
CA ALA A 16 32.56 -35.52 52.75
C ALA A 16 31.55 -34.78 51.87
N VAL A 17 31.33 -33.51 52.17
CA VAL A 17 30.52 -32.62 51.34
C VAL A 17 31.33 -32.31 50.08
N ALA A 18 31.04 -33.03 49.00
CA ALA A 18 31.40 -32.56 47.67
C ALA A 18 30.59 -31.29 47.41
N VAL A 19 31.30 -30.16 47.27
CA VAL A 19 30.72 -28.93 46.75
C VAL A 19 30.18 -29.26 45.36
N PRO A 20 28.89 -29.03 45.05
CA PRO A 20 28.40 -29.20 43.69
C PRO A 20 29.17 -28.23 42.80
N ALA A 21 29.67 -28.70 41.67
CA ALA A 21 30.11 -27.80 40.61
C ALA A 21 28.96 -26.81 40.33
N PRO A 22 29.24 -25.52 40.10
CA PRO A 22 28.18 -24.56 39.77
C PRO A 22 27.41 -25.10 38.56
N ALA A 23 26.08 -25.15 38.66
CA ALA A 23 25.23 -25.44 37.52
C ALA A 23 25.62 -24.49 36.40
N ARG A 24 26.03 -25.04 35.25
CA ARG A 24 26.34 -24.27 34.06
C ARG A 24 25.10 -23.45 33.73
N ALA A 25 25.23 -22.13 33.62
CA ALA A 25 24.13 -21.30 33.17
C ALA A 25 23.68 -21.84 31.80
N ALA A 26 22.41 -22.25 31.69
CA ALA A 26 21.87 -22.75 30.44
C ALA A 26 22.05 -21.66 29.38
N VAL A 27 22.82 -21.96 28.35
CA VAL A 27 23.01 -21.06 27.23
C VAL A 27 21.70 -21.10 26.42
N THR A 28 21.12 -19.95 26.10
CA THR A 28 19.86 -19.89 25.35
C THR A 28 20.05 -19.53 23.88
N GLU A 29 21.28 -19.25 23.47
CA GLU A 29 21.62 -18.76 22.14
C GLU A 29 22.94 -19.36 21.63
N PHE A 30 23.06 -19.53 20.32
CA PHE A 30 24.23 -20.00 19.62
C PHE A 30 24.30 -19.33 18.25
N SER A 31 25.49 -18.96 17.81
CA SER A 31 25.72 -18.42 16.49
C SER A 31 27.11 -18.79 16.03
N SER A 32 27.23 -19.29 14.80
CA SER A 32 28.51 -19.46 14.11
C SER A 32 28.33 -19.31 12.61
N GLY A 33 29.02 -18.32 12.04
CA GLY A 33 29.39 -18.24 10.62
C GLY A 33 30.82 -18.74 10.40
N PHE A 34 31.32 -19.60 11.30
CA PHE A 34 32.62 -20.28 11.17
C PHE A 34 33.86 -19.35 11.13
N GLU A 35 33.71 -18.08 11.48
CA GLU A 35 34.80 -17.10 11.49
C GLU A 35 35.77 -17.26 12.67
N SER A 36 36.96 -16.68 12.52
CA SER A 36 37.93 -16.62 13.61
C SER A 36 37.35 -15.91 14.83
N GLY A 37 37.33 -16.59 15.98
CA GLY A 37 36.75 -16.07 17.23
C GLY A 37 35.29 -16.45 17.47
N GLN A 38 34.62 -17.08 16.50
CA GLN A 38 33.30 -17.70 16.68
C GLN A 38 33.43 -19.19 17.06
N PRO A 39 32.37 -19.85 17.56
CA PRO A 39 32.36 -21.29 17.79
C PRO A 39 32.77 -22.06 16.53
N GLN A 40 33.80 -22.90 16.64
CA GLN A 40 34.30 -23.73 15.53
C GLN A 40 33.75 -25.16 15.61
N PRO A 41 33.60 -25.87 14.47
CA PRO A 41 33.08 -27.24 14.48
C PRO A 41 33.89 -28.12 15.43
N THR A 42 33.18 -28.83 16.31
CA THR A 42 33.77 -29.78 17.26
C THR A 42 34.14 -31.09 16.57
N TRP A 43 33.53 -31.37 15.41
CA TRP A 43 33.85 -32.51 14.56
C TRP A 43 34.01 -32.11 13.09
N SER A 44 34.74 -32.96 12.36
CA SER A 44 34.84 -32.91 10.91
C SER A 44 34.66 -34.33 10.36
N ASN A 45 33.95 -34.46 9.23
CA ASN A 45 33.74 -35.73 8.51
C ASN A 45 33.20 -36.86 9.41
N THR A 46 32.35 -36.51 10.38
CA THR A 46 31.95 -37.43 11.45
C THR A 46 30.44 -37.64 11.41
N ALA A 47 30.00 -38.77 10.87
CA ALA A 47 28.60 -39.17 10.86
C ALA A 47 28.10 -39.49 12.29
N GLU A 48 26.91 -38.99 12.62
CA GLU A 48 26.04 -39.48 13.69
C GLU A 48 25.33 -40.76 13.21
N SER A 49 24.82 -40.71 11.98
CA SER A 49 24.17 -41.83 11.30
C SER A 49 24.35 -41.69 9.79
N SER A 50 24.66 -42.78 9.10
CA SER A 50 24.81 -42.79 7.64
C SER A 50 24.47 -44.17 7.07
N ALA A 51 23.81 -44.18 5.91
CA ALA A 51 23.60 -45.35 5.08
C ALA A 51 23.61 -44.92 3.61
N GLY A 52 24.22 -45.72 2.72
CA GLY A 52 24.19 -45.45 1.28
C GLY A 52 25.02 -44.24 0.81
N VAL A 53 25.75 -43.55 1.68
CA VAL A 53 26.58 -42.38 1.34
C VAL A 53 28.07 -42.71 1.41
N GLY A 54 28.79 -42.47 0.31
CA GLY A 54 30.25 -42.53 0.22
C GLY A 54 30.90 -41.13 0.13
N GLY A 55 32.23 -41.09 0.12
CA GLY A 55 33.00 -39.85 0.00
C GLY A 55 32.86 -39.19 -1.39
N TYR A 56 32.96 -37.86 -1.42
CA TYR A 56 33.07 -37.09 -2.67
C TYR A 56 34.49 -37.14 -3.27
N CYS A 57 35.52 -37.09 -2.41
CA CYS A 57 36.93 -37.21 -2.79
C CYS A 57 37.56 -38.50 -2.23
N CYS A 58 38.70 -38.91 -2.81
CA CYS A 58 39.32 -40.19 -2.50
C CYS A 58 39.78 -40.29 -1.03
N GLY A 59 39.35 -41.36 -0.35
CA GLY A 59 39.77 -41.68 1.02
C GLY A 59 38.71 -41.44 2.11
N LEU A 60 37.56 -40.84 1.77
CA LEU A 60 36.42 -40.69 2.69
C LEU A 60 35.41 -41.83 2.51
N THR A 61 34.91 -42.38 3.62
CA THR A 61 33.93 -43.48 3.63
C THR A 61 32.49 -43.01 3.86
N GLY A 62 32.25 -41.70 3.92
CA GLY A 62 30.93 -41.09 4.14
C GLY A 62 30.94 -39.60 3.76
N MET A 63 29.90 -38.87 4.18
CA MET A 63 29.78 -37.44 3.91
C MET A 63 30.95 -36.65 4.51
N GLU A 64 31.55 -35.79 3.70
CA GLU A 64 32.51 -34.79 4.12
C GLU A 64 31.78 -33.62 4.80
N SER A 65 32.30 -33.14 5.92
CA SER A 65 31.88 -31.88 6.54
C SER A 65 33.06 -31.18 7.21
N GLY A 66 33.27 -29.90 6.90
CA GLY A 66 34.35 -29.12 7.50
C GLY A 66 34.42 -27.67 7.02
N THR A 67 35.03 -26.81 7.83
CA THR A 67 35.19 -25.39 7.52
C THR A 67 36.10 -25.18 6.31
N ARG A 68 35.66 -24.30 5.41
CA ARG A 68 36.23 -24.01 4.10
C ARG A 68 36.21 -22.51 3.87
N THR A 69 37.15 -21.99 3.09
CA THR A 69 37.26 -20.55 2.76
C THR A 69 36.85 -20.26 1.31
N GLU A 70 36.38 -21.29 0.59
CA GLU A 70 36.09 -21.22 -0.85
C GLU A 70 34.75 -20.53 -1.18
N ALA A 71 33.76 -20.58 -0.28
CA ALA A 71 32.42 -20.02 -0.53
C ALA A 71 31.70 -19.72 0.79
N ALA A 72 31.84 -18.48 1.29
CA ALA A 72 31.14 -17.96 2.47
C ALA A 72 29.96 -17.05 2.07
N HIS A 73 28.90 -17.04 2.86
CA HIS A 73 27.77 -16.14 2.72
C HIS A 73 28.11 -14.78 3.32
N THR A 74 28.54 -14.78 4.59
CA THR A 74 29.15 -13.62 5.24
C THR A 74 30.56 -13.96 5.72
N GLY A 75 31.44 -12.96 5.83
CA GLY A 75 32.81 -13.20 6.28
C GLY A 75 33.70 -13.91 5.24
N THR A 76 34.49 -14.89 5.70
CA THR A 76 35.55 -15.59 4.96
C THR A 76 35.47 -17.11 5.02
N ALA A 77 34.62 -17.69 5.87
CA ALA A 77 34.54 -19.13 6.09
C ALA A 77 33.09 -19.64 6.06
N ALA A 78 32.90 -20.89 5.63
CA ALA A 78 31.64 -21.62 5.71
C ALA A 78 31.88 -23.11 5.93
N LEU A 79 30.85 -23.83 6.38
CA LEU A 79 30.91 -25.28 6.53
C LEU A 79 30.54 -25.97 5.22
N MET A 80 31.51 -26.55 4.53
CA MET A 80 31.22 -27.37 3.36
C MET A 80 30.61 -28.70 3.78
N TYR A 81 29.67 -29.18 2.98
CA TYR A 81 29.23 -30.58 2.96
C TYR A 81 29.47 -31.18 1.57
N SER A 82 29.86 -32.45 1.48
CA SER A 82 30.00 -33.14 0.19
C SER A 82 29.86 -34.66 0.33
N GLY A 83 29.39 -35.34 -0.70
CA GLY A 83 29.33 -36.81 -0.70
C GLY A 83 28.87 -37.40 -2.03
N SER A 84 28.87 -38.73 -2.07
CA SER A 84 28.34 -39.51 -3.19
C SER A 84 27.23 -40.44 -2.67
N ASP A 85 26.05 -40.31 -3.25
CA ASP A 85 24.95 -41.25 -3.08
C ASP A 85 25.24 -42.54 -3.88
N THR A 86 25.35 -43.65 -3.16
CA THR A 86 25.78 -44.95 -3.67
C THR A 86 24.67 -46.01 -3.68
N SER A 87 23.46 -45.68 -3.24
CA SER A 87 22.37 -46.66 -3.07
C SER A 87 21.13 -46.26 -3.85
N ALA A 88 20.67 -47.14 -4.74
CA ALA A 88 19.44 -46.92 -5.51
C ALA A 88 18.13 -46.99 -4.68
N THR A 89 18.20 -47.19 -3.36
CA THR A 89 17.02 -47.31 -2.49
C THR A 89 16.87 -46.15 -1.50
N THR A 90 17.74 -46.07 -0.50
CA THR A 90 17.71 -44.99 0.50
C THR A 90 19.14 -44.64 0.88
N SER A 91 19.44 -43.33 0.85
CA SER A 91 20.74 -42.79 1.23
C SER A 91 20.56 -41.59 2.13
N TYR A 92 21.21 -41.63 3.28
CA TYR A 92 21.24 -40.52 4.22
C TYR A 92 22.59 -40.44 4.92
N ALA A 93 22.97 -39.24 5.31
CA ALA A 93 24.11 -38.98 6.18
C ALA A 93 23.81 -37.74 7.02
N TYR A 94 23.89 -37.87 8.34
CA TYR A 94 23.77 -36.77 9.29
C TYR A 94 25.10 -36.64 10.00
N ASN A 95 25.89 -35.61 9.67
CA ASN A 95 27.17 -35.36 10.29
C ASN A 95 27.04 -34.43 11.49
N ARG A 96 27.82 -34.72 12.54
CA ARG A 96 27.97 -33.86 13.70
C ARG A 96 28.80 -32.64 13.36
N VAL A 97 28.39 -31.48 13.86
CA VAL A 97 29.11 -30.21 13.67
C VAL A 97 29.49 -29.59 15.01
N PHE A 98 28.53 -29.36 15.92
CA PHE A 98 28.77 -28.70 17.20
C PHE A 98 28.21 -29.48 18.38
N ASP A 99 28.98 -29.60 19.46
CA ASP A 99 28.47 -29.88 20.81
C ASP A 99 27.89 -28.59 21.40
N VAL A 100 26.63 -28.64 21.83
CA VAL A 100 25.92 -27.50 22.42
C VAL A 100 25.11 -27.94 23.64
N ASP A 101 24.69 -26.99 24.46
CA ASP A 101 23.84 -27.24 25.64
C ASP A 101 22.82 -26.10 25.73
N ILE A 102 21.80 -26.16 24.86
CA ILE A 102 20.89 -25.04 24.61
C ILE A 102 19.45 -25.42 24.95
N ALA A 103 18.86 -24.73 25.93
CA ALA A 103 17.46 -24.93 26.29
C ALA A 103 16.53 -24.34 25.22
N VAL A 104 15.51 -25.11 24.81
CA VAL A 104 14.51 -24.67 23.84
C VAL A 104 13.29 -24.07 24.57
N GLY A 105 13.08 -22.77 24.41
CA GLY A 105 11.85 -22.08 24.80
C GLY A 105 10.79 -22.12 23.70
N THR A 106 9.57 -21.66 24.00
CA THR A 106 8.43 -21.62 23.05
C THR A 106 8.69 -20.75 21.81
N SER A 107 9.63 -19.82 21.91
CA SER A 107 10.01 -18.88 20.86
C SER A 107 11.39 -19.15 20.27
N THR A 108 12.06 -20.24 20.65
CA THR A 108 13.40 -20.55 20.11
C THR A 108 13.33 -20.72 18.59
N THR A 109 14.23 -20.04 17.89
CA THR A 109 14.39 -20.13 16.43
C THR A 109 15.69 -20.83 16.07
N LEU A 110 15.67 -21.54 14.94
CA LEU A 110 16.85 -22.02 14.21
C LEU A 110 16.89 -21.28 12.89
N SER A 111 18.03 -20.71 12.51
CA SER A 111 18.25 -20.17 11.16
C SER A 111 19.64 -20.49 10.63
N TYR A 112 19.77 -20.56 9.31
CA TYR A 112 21.04 -20.80 8.61
C TYR A 112 20.93 -20.40 7.14
N TRP A 113 22.08 -20.23 6.49
CA TRP A 113 22.17 -20.11 5.04
C TRP A 113 22.73 -21.40 4.45
N VAL A 114 22.22 -21.80 3.28
CA VAL A 114 22.69 -22.99 2.55
C VAL A 114 22.90 -22.68 1.07
N PHE A 115 24.03 -23.12 0.53
CA PHE A 115 24.44 -22.98 -0.87
C PHE A 115 24.64 -24.37 -1.49
N PRO A 116 23.60 -25.00 -2.05
CA PRO A 116 23.75 -26.23 -2.82
C PRO A 116 24.42 -25.93 -4.16
N GLN A 117 25.43 -26.71 -4.56
CA GLN A 117 26.10 -26.53 -5.85
C GLN A 117 25.40 -27.32 -6.97
N SER A 118 25.32 -26.73 -8.16
CA SER A 118 24.80 -27.42 -9.35
C SER A 118 25.60 -28.67 -9.69
N GLY A 119 24.92 -29.67 -10.28
CA GLY A 119 25.46 -31.03 -10.41
C GLY A 119 25.44 -31.84 -9.10
N GLY A 120 24.99 -31.21 -8.00
CA GLY A 120 24.73 -31.83 -6.71
C GLY A 120 23.27 -32.22 -6.50
N ASN A 121 22.79 -32.07 -5.27
CA ASN A 121 21.41 -32.35 -4.87
C ASN A 121 20.95 -31.37 -3.76
N LEU A 122 19.65 -31.08 -3.72
CA LEU A 122 19.03 -30.10 -2.82
C LEU A 122 18.50 -30.71 -1.51
N ASP A 123 18.53 -32.03 -1.35
CA ASP A 123 17.98 -32.73 -0.20
C ASP A 123 18.93 -32.61 1.02
N VAL A 124 19.08 -31.38 1.53
CA VAL A 124 20.02 -30.99 2.60
C VAL A 124 19.37 -30.07 3.64
N ALA A 125 19.72 -30.23 4.92
CA ALA A 125 19.21 -29.38 6.00
C ALA A 125 20.12 -29.41 7.24
N VAL A 126 19.94 -28.45 8.14
CA VAL A 126 20.45 -28.55 9.53
C VAL A 126 19.46 -29.38 10.35
N ASP A 127 19.97 -30.29 11.18
CA ASP A 127 19.19 -31.05 12.15
C ASP A 127 19.75 -30.86 13.56
N LEU A 128 18.94 -31.10 14.58
CA LEU A 128 19.32 -30.92 15.98
C LEU A 128 19.07 -32.22 16.74
N ALA A 129 20.08 -32.72 17.45
CA ALA A 129 19.92 -33.81 18.39
C ALA A 129 19.58 -33.25 19.77
N PHE A 130 18.59 -33.83 20.44
CA PHE A 130 18.18 -33.42 21.78
C PHE A 130 18.70 -34.41 22.84
N THR A 131 18.87 -33.92 24.08
CA THR A 131 19.36 -34.74 25.21
C THR A 131 18.44 -35.93 25.56
N ASP A 132 17.19 -35.94 25.08
CA ASP A 132 16.23 -37.04 25.23
C ASP A 132 16.38 -38.14 24.17
N GLY A 133 17.35 -38.03 23.26
CA GLY A 133 17.61 -38.98 22.17
C GLY A 133 16.74 -38.78 20.93
N THR A 134 15.90 -37.75 20.89
CA THR A 134 15.11 -37.39 19.71
C THR A 134 15.83 -36.36 18.82
N TYR A 135 15.28 -36.10 17.62
CA TYR A 135 15.87 -35.20 16.62
C TYR A 135 14.85 -34.21 16.08
N LEU A 136 15.28 -33.03 15.63
CA LEU A 136 14.42 -32.00 15.06
C LEU A 136 13.67 -32.51 13.83
N ARG A 137 14.33 -33.27 12.95
CA ARG A 137 13.70 -33.93 11.78
C ARG A 137 12.46 -34.77 12.11
N ASN A 138 12.32 -35.24 13.36
CA ASN A 138 11.18 -36.04 13.81
C ASN A 138 10.08 -35.22 14.51
N SER A 139 10.25 -33.90 14.64
CA SER A 139 9.37 -33.04 15.45
C SER A 139 8.17 -32.47 14.69
N GLY A 140 8.19 -32.51 13.36
CA GLY A 140 7.24 -31.78 12.53
C GLY A 140 7.52 -30.27 12.43
N ALA A 141 8.69 -29.79 12.88
CA ALA A 141 9.11 -28.41 12.65
C ALA A 141 9.16 -28.11 11.15
N VAL A 142 8.69 -26.91 10.79
CA VAL A 142 8.68 -26.39 9.43
C VAL A 142 9.48 -25.10 9.34
N ASP A 143 10.06 -24.82 8.19
CA ASP A 143 10.74 -23.57 7.87
C ASP A 143 9.75 -22.40 7.68
N GLN A 144 10.27 -21.25 7.28
CA GLN A 144 9.49 -20.04 7.05
C GLN A 144 8.47 -20.18 5.91
N HIS A 145 8.67 -21.13 5.00
CA HIS A 145 7.79 -21.44 3.88
C HIS A 145 6.77 -22.53 4.23
N GLY A 146 6.81 -23.08 5.45
CA GLY A 146 5.94 -24.17 5.87
C GLY A 146 6.38 -25.56 5.40
N VAL A 147 7.60 -25.68 4.85
CA VAL A 147 8.20 -26.96 4.44
C VAL A 147 8.91 -27.58 5.65
N ARG A 148 8.76 -28.89 5.87
CA ARG A 148 9.39 -29.56 7.02
C ARG A 148 10.90 -29.40 6.98
N LEU A 149 11.52 -29.25 8.16
CA LEU A 149 12.97 -29.22 8.34
C LEU A 149 13.57 -30.64 8.32
N THR A 150 13.41 -31.31 7.19
CA THR A 150 14.15 -32.53 6.86
C THR A 150 14.90 -32.31 5.56
N PRO A 151 16.08 -32.94 5.34
CA PRO A 151 16.81 -32.75 4.09
C PRO A 151 15.92 -33.04 2.87
N HIS A 152 15.17 -34.14 2.88
CA HIS A 152 14.29 -34.52 1.78
C HIS A 152 13.17 -33.51 1.49
N ASP A 153 12.46 -33.05 2.52
CA ASP A 153 11.35 -32.12 2.34
C ASP A 153 11.87 -30.76 1.85
N GLN A 154 13.03 -30.30 2.31
CA GLN A 154 13.67 -29.08 1.82
C GLN A 154 14.05 -29.19 0.34
N GLY A 155 14.60 -30.34 -0.08
CA GLY A 155 14.97 -30.58 -1.47
C GLY A 155 13.79 -30.66 -2.43
N THR A 156 12.67 -31.26 -1.99
CA THR A 156 11.46 -31.42 -2.82
C THR A 156 10.42 -30.31 -2.64
N GLY A 157 10.57 -29.48 -1.62
CA GLY A 157 9.71 -28.34 -1.31
C GLY A 157 9.93 -27.12 -2.19
N TRP A 158 10.91 -27.15 -3.10
CA TRP A 158 11.28 -26.04 -4.01
C TRP A 158 11.66 -24.74 -3.27
N VAL A 159 12.13 -24.86 -2.04
CA VAL A 159 12.59 -23.73 -1.20
C VAL A 159 14.09 -23.47 -1.33
N LEU A 160 14.84 -24.40 -1.91
CA LEU A 160 16.27 -24.28 -2.17
C LEU A 160 16.55 -24.21 -3.67
N ASN A 161 17.50 -23.37 -4.05
CA ASN A 161 17.99 -23.21 -5.42
C ASN A 161 19.49 -23.51 -5.48
N PHE A 162 19.94 -24.09 -6.59
CA PHE A 162 21.35 -24.31 -6.85
C PHE A 162 22.11 -23.00 -7.08
N ASP A 163 23.38 -22.99 -6.73
CA ASP A 163 24.35 -21.92 -6.97
C ASP A 163 23.92 -20.54 -6.45
N THR A 164 23.06 -20.52 -5.43
CA THR A 164 22.68 -19.31 -4.70
C THR A 164 22.59 -19.63 -3.21
N TRP A 165 22.76 -18.59 -2.39
CA TRP A 165 22.55 -18.69 -0.96
C TRP A 165 21.05 -18.67 -0.67
N ASN A 166 20.57 -19.69 0.03
CA ASN A 166 19.19 -19.85 0.44
C ASN A 166 19.11 -19.68 1.95
N TYR A 167 18.24 -18.78 2.41
CA TYR A 167 18.01 -18.58 3.84
C TYR A 167 16.95 -19.56 4.33
N VAL A 168 17.21 -20.24 5.45
CA VAL A 168 16.25 -21.12 6.11
C VAL A 168 16.12 -20.68 7.56
N THR A 169 14.89 -20.51 8.05
CA THR A 169 14.58 -20.18 9.44
C THR A 169 13.32 -20.89 9.92
N SER A 170 13.30 -21.32 11.18
CA SER A 170 12.17 -22.01 11.79
C SER A 170 12.04 -21.65 13.25
N THR A 171 10.81 -21.38 13.71
CA THR A 171 10.50 -21.27 15.14
C THR A 171 10.33 -22.66 15.74
N ILE A 172 11.44 -23.37 15.94
CA ILE A 172 11.47 -24.74 16.47
C ILE A 172 10.83 -24.85 17.86
N GLY A 173 10.82 -23.76 18.64
CA GLY A 173 10.12 -23.68 19.92
C GLY A 173 8.63 -24.03 19.85
N SER A 174 7.99 -23.86 18.69
CA SER A 174 6.59 -24.22 18.49
C SER A 174 6.33 -25.74 18.55
N THR A 175 7.34 -26.57 18.30
CA THR A 175 7.22 -28.04 18.25
C THR A 175 8.03 -28.75 19.33
N VAL A 176 9.16 -28.18 19.77
CA VAL A 176 10.12 -28.83 20.67
C VAL A 176 10.46 -28.03 21.93
N ALA A 177 9.62 -27.06 22.33
CA ALA A 177 9.80 -26.35 23.60
C ALA A 177 9.91 -27.31 24.80
N GLY A 178 10.79 -26.97 25.73
CA GLY A 178 11.12 -27.77 26.92
C GLY A 178 12.21 -28.82 26.70
N LYS A 179 12.68 -29.02 25.46
CA LYS A 179 13.85 -29.87 25.16
C LYS A 179 15.16 -29.10 25.33
N THR A 180 16.28 -29.83 25.38
CA THR A 180 17.63 -29.26 25.36
C THR A 180 18.37 -29.79 24.14
N ILE A 181 18.90 -28.89 23.32
CA ILE A 181 19.72 -29.22 22.15
C ILE A 181 21.10 -29.63 22.67
N ASP A 182 21.52 -30.83 22.28
CA ASP A 182 22.77 -31.49 22.65
C ASP A 182 23.81 -31.36 21.52
N ARG A 183 23.35 -31.46 20.26
CA ARG A 183 24.22 -31.31 19.08
C ARG A 183 23.53 -30.63 17.91
N VAL A 184 24.33 -29.90 17.14
CA VAL A 184 23.96 -29.39 15.81
C VAL A 184 24.55 -30.31 14.74
N LEU A 185 23.71 -30.74 13.81
CA LEU A 185 24.02 -31.66 12.71
C LEU A 185 23.76 -30.99 11.36
N VAL A 186 24.45 -31.45 10.32
CA VAL A 186 24.06 -31.20 8.92
C VAL A 186 23.73 -32.53 8.26
N GLY A 187 22.63 -32.56 7.52
CA GLY A 187 22.06 -33.76 6.94
C GLY A 187 21.94 -33.70 5.43
N TYR A 188 22.19 -34.84 4.79
CA TYR A 188 21.72 -35.22 3.47
C TYR A 188 20.78 -36.41 3.64
N ASP A 189 19.61 -36.38 3.01
CA ASP A 189 18.65 -37.50 3.07
C ASP A 189 17.76 -37.46 1.83
N LYS A 190 17.97 -38.42 0.92
CA LYS A 190 17.31 -38.46 -0.38
C LYS A 190 16.68 -39.85 -0.61
N PRO A 191 15.46 -39.93 -1.17
CA PRO A 191 14.89 -41.18 -1.68
C PRO A 191 15.59 -41.69 -2.95
N GLU A 192 15.22 -42.90 -3.40
CA GLU A 192 15.81 -43.69 -4.50
C GLU A 192 16.58 -42.87 -5.57
N GLY A 193 17.92 -42.98 -5.59
CA GLY A 193 18.75 -42.33 -6.60
C GLY A 193 20.23 -42.63 -6.47
N THR A 194 21.05 -42.12 -7.38
CA THR A 194 22.51 -42.10 -7.25
C THR A 194 23.03 -40.75 -7.75
N GLY A 195 24.20 -40.32 -7.31
CA GLY A 195 24.79 -39.04 -7.74
C GLY A 195 25.64 -38.39 -6.66
N THR A 196 26.32 -37.31 -7.00
CA THR A 196 27.08 -36.52 -6.03
C THR A 196 26.23 -35.42 -5.43
N PHE A 197 26.58 -34.97 -4.23
CA PHE A 197 26.05 -33.75 -3.65
C PHE A 197 27.19 -32.96 -3.02
N ARG A 198 27.11 -31.63 -3.12
CA ARG A 198 28.10 -30.71 -2.54
C ARG A 198 27.46 -29.35 -2.31
N GLY A 199 27.89 -28.68 -1.26
CA GLY A 199 27.48 -27.32 -0.98
C GLY A 199 28.09 -26.79 0.31
N TYR A 200 27.53 -25.69 0.81
CA TYR A 200 28.01 -25.00 2.01
C TYR A 200 26.83 -24.62 2.90
N PHE A 201 27.03 -24.69 4.21
CA PHE A 201 26.19 -24.06 5.22
C PHE A 201 26.95 -22.91 5.85
N ASP A 202 26.24 -21.82 6.13
CA ASP A 202 26.82 -20.66 6.81
C ASP A 202 25.82 -20.04 7.80
N ASP A 203 26.34 -19.21 8.70
CA ASP A 203 25.57 -18.41 9.66
C ASP A 203 24.51 -19.23 10.44
N ILE A 204 24.90 -20.39 11.00
CA ILE A 204 24.00 -21.22 11.81
C ILE A 204 23.74 -20.53 13.15
N GLN A 205 22.47 -20.21 13.40
CA GLN A 205 22.02 -19.52 14.60
C GLN A 205 20.88 -20.28 15.28
N ILE A 206 20.97 -20.41 16.59
CA ILE A 206 19.87 -20.80 17.47
C ILE A 206 19.68 -19.64 18.42
N SER A 207 18.52 -19.02 18.46
CA SER A 207 18.29 -17.88 19.37
C SER A 207 17.02 -18.09 20.18
N ALA A 208 17.03 -17.61 21.42
CA ALA A 208 15.80 -17.40 22.14
C ALA A 208 15.06 -16.28 21.43
N GLY A 209 14.06 -16.61 20.61
CA GLY A 209 13.18 -15.56 20.10
C GLY A 209 12.65 -14.79 21.31
N ALA A 210 12.81 -13.47 21.33
CA ALA A 210 11.96 -12.69 22.21
C ALA A 210 10.50 -13.08 21.89
N ALA A 211 9.60 -13.02 22.87
CA ALA A 211 8.18 -12.91 22.53
C ALA A 211 8.06 -11.59 21.74
N GLY A 212 8.20 -11.69 20.41
CA GLY A 212 8.61 -10.56 19.58
C GLY A 212 7.59 -9.45 19.66
N ARG A 213 8.06 -8.21 19.85
CA ARG A 213 7.20 -7.05 19.65
C ARG A 213 6.76 -7.07 18.18
N LEU A 214 5.55 -6.62 17.87
CA LEU A 214 5.07 -6.70 16.49
C LEU A 214 5.93 -5.85 15.54
N SER A 215 6.45 -4.75 16.07
CA SER A 215 7.41 -3.90 15.38
C SER A 215 8.70 -4.63 14.97
N ASP A 216 9.07 -5.73 15.64
CA ASP A 216 10.27 -6.51 15.32
C ASP A 216 10.06 -7.39 14.09
N LEU A 217 8.81 -7.70 13.76
CA LEU A 217 8.40 -8.44 12.58
C LEU A 217 8.37 -7.55 11.32
N VAL A 218 8.58 -6.25 11.44
CA VAL A 218 8.67 -5.35 10.28
C VAL A 218 10.08 -5.42 9.70
N ASP A 219 10.18 -5.61 8.38
CA ASP A 219 11.39 -5.34 7.60
C ASP A 219 11.11 -4.23 6.60
N THR A 220 11.72 -3.06 6.81
CA THR A 220 11.46 -1.88 5.97
C THR A 220 12.20 -1.93 4.64
N ARG A 221 13.07 -2.92 4.40
CA ARG A 221 13.74 -3.15 3.11
C ARG A 221 12.90 -3.95 2.13
N ARG A 222 11.78 -4.53 2.59
CA ARG A 222 10.85 -5.26 1.73
C ARG A 222 10.35 -4.37 0.59
N GLY A 223 10.64 -4.78 -0.64
CA GLY A 223 10.32 -4.10 -1.89
C GLY A 223 11.36 -3.08 -2.40
N SER A 224 12.52 -3.00 -1.75
CA SER A 224 13.61 -2.09 -2.13
C SER A 224 14.58 -2.66 -3.17
N ASN A 225 14.40 -3.92 -3.58
CA ASN A 225 15.09 -4.50 -4.74
C ASN A 225 14.35 -4.17 -6.04
N SER A 226 14.28 -2.87 -6.32
CA SER A 226 13.52 -2.30 -7.42
C SER A 226 14.34 -1.25 -8.17
N ASP A 227 14.03 -1.08 -9.45
CA ASP A 227 14.57 0.00 -10.29
C ASP A 227 13.50 0.51 -11.28
N SER A 228 13.86 1.48 -12.13
CA SER A 228 12.95 2.06 -13.11
C SER A 228 12.46 1.06 -14.17
N GLY A 229 13.16 -0.06 -14.34
CA GLY A 229 12.85 -1.11 -15.30
C GLY A 229 11.96 -2.19 -14.70
N TYR A 230 12.04 -2.47 -13.41
CA TYR A 230 11.25 -3.51 -12.78
C TYR A 230 11.05 -3.24 -11.28
N SER A 231 9.79 -3.17 -10.88
CA SER A 231 9.40 -3.01 -9.49
C SER A 231 9.23 -4.35 -8.78
N ARG A 232 9.66 -4.37 -7.52
CA ARG A 232 9.26 -5.37 -6.52
C ARG A 232 8.63 -4.71 -5.31
N GLY A 233 8.12 -3.49 -5.51
CA GLY A 233 7.51 -2.64 -4.49
C GLY A 233 8.02 -1.20 -4.50
N ASN A 234 9.04 -0.84 -5.30
CA ASN A 234 9.62 0.50 -5.39
C ASN A 234 9.73 1.27 -4.05
N THR A 235 10.06 0.56 -2.97
CA THR A 235 10.11 1.13 -1.62
C THR A 235 11.54 1.45 -1.19
N PHE A 236 11.66 2.18 -0.08
CA PHE A 236 12.91 2.38 0.65
C PHE A 236 12.72 2.09 2.15
N PRO A 237 13.83 1.79 2.87
CA PRO A 237 13.81 1.60 4.32
C PRO A 237 13.75 2.93 5.07
N GLY A 238 12.55 3.47 5.24
CA GLY A 238 12.31 4.65 6.07
C GLY A 238 11.97 4.28 7.53
N ALA A 239 12.81 4.68 8.49
CA ALA A 239 12.40 4.68 9.90
C ALA A 239 11.56 5.93 10.19
N THR A 240 10.39 5.77 10.82
CA THR A 240 9.44 6.85 11.12
C THR A 240 8.50 6.48 12.27
N VAL A 241 7.53 7.34 12.57
CA VAL A 241 6.34 7.04 13.38
C VAL A 241 5.12 6.91 12.46
N PRO A 242 4.01 6.28 12.88
CA PRO A 242 2.82 6.18 12.03
C PRO A 242 2.37 7.54 11.47
N HIS A 243 2.25 7.65 10.14
CA HIS A 243 1.97 8.87 9.36
C HIS A 243 2.92 10.04 9.65
N GLY A 244 4.16 9.73 10.05
CA GLY A 244 5.15 10.71 10.47
C GLY A 244 5.51 11.71 9.39
N PHE A 245 5.84 12.93 9.78
CA PHE A 245 6.27 14.01 8.91
C PHE A 245 7.58 13.65 8.20
N ASN A 246 8.59 13.18 8.94
CA ASN A 246 9.88 12.80 8.37
C ASN A 246 10.04 11.28 8.23
N PHE A 247 10.60 10.84 7.10
CA PHE A 247 11.21 9.52 6.98
C PHE A 247 12.73 9.62 7.10
N TRP A 248 13.33 8.71 7.86
CA TRP A 248 14.77 8.63 8.03
C TRP A 248 15.30 7.39 7.31
N THR A 249 16.10 7.57 6.26
CA THR A 249 16.51 6.47 5.38
C THR A 249 18.01 6.51 5.07
N PRO A 250 18.71 5.38 4.94
CA PRO A 250 19.96 5.33 4.19
C PRO A 250 19.75 5.75 2.73
N VAL A 251 20.79 6.30 2.12
CA VAL A 251 20.79 6.72 0.71
C VAL A 251 21.98 6.08 0.01
N THR A 252 21.71 5.22 -0.98
CA THR A 252 22.74 4.56 -1.80
C THR A 252 23.11 5.41 -3.02
N ASN A 253 22.24 6.33 -3.43
CA ASN A 253 22.52 7.35 -4.45
C ASN A 253 22.11 8.76 -3.98
N GLY A 254 23.06 9.51 -3.43
CA GLY A 254 22.87 10.84 -2.87
C GLY A 254 22.63 11.94 -3.91
N ASN A 255 22.68 11.63 -5.20
CA ASN A 255 22.37 12.58 -6.28
C ASN A 255 20.94 12.40 -6.84
N GLN A 256 20.15 11.46 -6.33
CA GLN A 256 18.82 11.13 -6.86
C GLN A 256 17.73 11.43 -5.83
N ASP A 257 16.56 11.84 -6.32
CA ASP A 257 15.35 12.02 -5.53
C ASP A 257 14.23 11.05 -5.91
N GLY A 258 14.53 10.00 -6.69
CA GLY A 258 13.62 8.90 -7.02
C GLY A 258 14.03 7.56 -6.35
N TRP A 259 15.11 6.91 -6.80
CA TRP A 259 15.61 5.69 -6.14
C TRP A 259 16.68 6.02 -5.10
N LEU A 260 16.24 6.42 -3.91
CA LEU A 260 17.12 6.80 -2.79
C LEU A 260 17.97 5.62 -2.31
N TYR A 261 17.37 4.44 -2.25
CA TYR A 261 17.97 3.21 -1.76
C TYR A 261 17.70 2.08 -2.73
N GLN A 262 18.72 1.27 -3.00
CA GLN A 262 18.61 0.03 -3.76
C GLN A 262 19.21 -1.11 -2.94
N TYR A 263 18.45 -2.20 -2.77
CA TYR A 263 18.88 -3.32 -1.95
C TYR A 263 20.25 -3.86 -2.38
N ASN A 264 20.49 -4.07 -3.68
CA ASN A 264 21.75 -4.65 -4.17
C ASN A 264 22.95 -3.67 -4.14
N ALA A 265 22.78 -2.43 -3.68
CA ALA A 265 23.89 -1.50 -3.58
C ALA A 265 24.85 -1.91 -2.47
N THR A 266 26.15 -1.93 -2.76
CA THR A 266 27.21 -2.29 -1.80
C THR A 266 27.81 -1.08 -1.07
N THR A 267 27.33 0.12 -1.39
CA THR A 267 27.79 1.35 -0.77
C THR A 267 26.63 2.27 -0.40
N VAL A 268 26.77 2.94 0.73
CA VAL A 268 25.89 4.02 1.19
C VAL A 268 26.62 5.36 1.02
N GLN A 269 25.91 6.36 0.50
CA GLN A 269 26.43 7.71 0.26
C GLN A 269 26.00 8.71 1.34
N GLY A 270 25.03 8.34 2.19
CA GLY A 270 24.59 9.14 3.33
C GLY A 270 23.33 8.58 3.96
N PHE A 271 22.76 9.36 4.87
CA PHE A 271 21.44 9.16 5.48
C PHE A 271 20.61 10.41 5.23
N ALA A 272 19.34 10.27 4.88
CA ALA A 272 18.47 11.39 4.57
C ALA A 272 17.25 11.46 5.48
N ILE A 273 16.81 12.69 5.71
CA ILE A 273 15.40 13.00 5.95
C ILE A 273 14.74 13.12 4.56
N SER A 274 13.71 12.31 4.34
CA SER A 274 12.96 12.21 3.08
C SER A 274 11.47 12.37 3.34
N HIS A 275 10.77 12.88 2.33
CA HIS A 275 9.31 12.95 2.26
C HIS A 275 8.79 12.27 1.00
N GLN A 276 9.61 11.46 0.34
CA GLN A 276 9.29 10.85 -0.95
C GLN A 276 8.14 9.84 -0.79
N PRO A 277 7.04 9.99 -1.54
CA PRO A 277 5.95 9.02 -1.54
C PRO A 277 6.15 7.86 -2.53
N SER A 278 6.80 8.10 -3.66
CA SER A 278 7.15 7.10 -4.68
C SER A 278 8.33 7.62 -5.51
N PRO A 279 9.12 6.75 -6.16
CA PRO A 279 10.23 7.21 -7.02
C PRO A 279 9.75 8.05 -8.21
N TRP A 280 8.50 7.86 -8.65
CA TRP A 280 7.91 8.56 -9.80
C TRP A 280 7.53 10.00 -9.49
N ILE A 281 7.12 10.27 -8.26
CA ILE A 281 6.77 11.61 -7.78
C ILE A 281 8.03 12.36 -7.35
N GLY A 282 8.99 11.61 -6.81
CA GLY A 282 10.24 12.10 -6.28
C GLY A 282 10.12 12.75 -4.91
N ASP A 283 11.26 13.12 -4.35
CA ASP A 283 11.37 13.70 -3.02
C ASP A 283 11.22 15.24 -3.02
N TYR A 284 11.07 15.80 -1.82
CA TYR A 284 11.11 17.22 -1.54
C TYR A 284 11.67 17.53 -0.15
N GLY A 285 12.33 18.68 -0.02
CA GLY A 285 12.97 19.10 1.23
C GLY A 285 14.05 18.13 1.71
N GLN A 286 14.64 17.31 0.83
CA GLN A 286 15.56 16.27 1.26
C GLN A 286 16.83 16.86 1.90
N LEU A 287 17.15 16.41 3.11
CA LEU A 287 18.35 16.80 3.86
C LEU A 287 19.20 15.56 4.17
N GLN A 288 20.47 15.57 3.77
CA GLN A 288 21.38 14.44 3.92
C GLN A 288 22.44 14.68 4.99
N PHE A 289 22.88 13.58 5.62
CA PHE A 289 23.94 13.53 6.62
C PHE A 289 24.94 12.43 6.28
N MET A 290 26.23 12.67 6.49
CA MET A 290 27.24 11.61 6.36
C MET A 290 28.35 11.76 7.42
N PRO A 291 28.47 10.82 8.38
CA PRO A 291 29.61 10.76 9.28
C PRO A 291 30.82 10.13 8.58
N MET A 292 32.01 10.68 8.81
CA MET A 292 33.26 10.19 8.19
C MET A 292 34.48 10.45 9.08
N THR A 293 35.53 9.65 8.88
CA THR A 293 36.86 9.87 9.45
C THR A 293 37.84 10.33 8.35
N GLY A 294 38.83 11.13 8.75
CA GLY A 294 39.91 11.58 7.87
C GLY A 294 39.55 12.80 7.02
N ALA A 295 40.03 12.83 5.78
CA ALA A 295 39.84 13.97 4.88
C ALA A 295 38.37 14.22 4.56
N LEU A 296 37.97 15.50 4.48
CA LEU A 296 36.61 15.88 4.11
C LEU A 296 36.32 15.48 2.66
N LYS A 297 35.24 14.73 2.45
CA LYS A 297 34.73 14.37 1.13
C LYS A 297 33.30 14.87 1.00
N THR A 298 33.06 15.82 0.11
CA THR A 298 31.76 16.51 0.03
C THR A 298 30.84 15.94 -1.03
N THR A 299 31.37 15.38 -2.13
CA THR A 299 30.52 14.79 -3.18
C THR A 299 30.01 13.41 -2.77
N PRO A 300 28.77 13.02 -3.16
CA PRO A 300 28.22 11.71 -2.83
C PRO A 300 29.12 10.54 -3.22
N ASP A 301 29.74 10.61 -4.39
CA ASP A 301 30.60 9.52 -4.89
C ASP A 301 31.93 9.42 -4.14
N ALA A 302 32.51 10.55 -3.71
CA ALA A 302 33.74 10.55 -2.92
C ALA A 302 33.48 10.08 -1.48
N ARG A 303 32.35 10.47 -0.88
CA ARG A 303 32.04 10.18 0.53
C ARG A 303 31.51 8.78 0.78
N LYS A 304 31.15 8.01 -0.25
CA LYS A 304 30.57 6.67 -0.11
C LYS A 304 31.36 5.76 0.82
N SER A 305 30.64 4.97 1.62
CA SER A 305 31.19 3.89 2.42
C SER A 305 30.63 2.57 1.94
N THR A 306 31.48 1.55 1.90
CA THR A 306 31.00 0.16 1.87
C THR A 306 30.19 -0.15 3.12
N PHE A 307 29.15 -0.98 2.96
CA PHE A 307 28.34 -1.53 4.04
C PHE A 307 27.82 -2.92 3.62
N SER A 308 27.24 -3.66 4.56
CA SER A 308 26.62 -4.97 4.31
C SER A 308 25.31 -5.11 5.08
N HIS A 309 24.32 -5.79 4.49
CA HIS A 309 23.05 -6.08 5.14
C HIS A 309 23.20 -6.94 6.40
N ALA A 310 24.29 -7.70 6.53
CA ALA A 310 24.59 -8.46 7.74
C ALA A 310 24.81 -7.55 8.98
N ASN A 311 25.24 -6.32 8.74
CA ASN A 311 25.42 -5.29 9.77
C ASN A 311 24.31 -4.24 9.77
N GLU A 312 23.23 -4.48 9.01
CA GLU A 312 22.12 -3.56 8.84
C GLU A 312 20.89 -4.03 9.61
N VAL A 313 20.31 -3.13 10.40
CA VAL A 313 19.01 -3.30 11.03
C VAL A 313 18.09 -2.22 10.49
N ALA A 314 17.02 -2.63 9.82
CA ALA A 314 16.06 -1.73 9.20
C ALA A 314 14.65 -2.06 9.71
N LYS A 315 14.18 -1.28 10.70
CA LYS A 315 12.90 -1.45 11.39
C LYS A 315 12.09 -0.16 11.30
N ALA A 316 10.76 -0.28 11.44
CA ALA A 316 9.84 0.86 11.40
C ALA A 316 10.28 2.02 12.30
N HIS A 317 10.81 1.72 13.48
CA HIS A 317 11.16 2.66 14.55
C HIS A 317 12.67 2.88 14.71
N TYR A 318 13.52 2.22 13.92
CA TYR A 318 14.97 2.21 14.14
C TYR A 318 15.74 1.77 12.91
N TYR A 319 16.82 2.50 12.62
CA TYR A 319 17.80 2.10 11.61
C TYR A 319 19.21 2.02 12.22
N LYS A 320 19.99 1.01 11.82
CA LYS A 320 21.42 0.89 12.16
C LYS A 320 22.20 0.28 11.00
N THR A 321 23.40 0.79 10.74
CA THR A 321 24.36 0.16 9.83
C THR A 321 25.81 0.47 10.20
N ARG A 322 26.74 -0.34 9.68
CA ARG A 322 28.19 -0.12 9.78
C ARG A 322 28.72 0.48 8.48
N LEU A 323 29.44 1.58 8.60
CA LEU A 323 30.20 2.23 7.53
C LEU A 323 31.64 1.69 7.56
N ASP A 324 31.91 0.62 6.81
CA ASP A 324 33.19 -0.09 6.87
C ASP A 324 34.38 0.76 6.44
N THR A 325 34.18 1.64 5.44
CA THR A 325 35.22 2.56 4.95
C THR A 325 35.72 3.53 6.03
N TYR A 326 34.84 3.91 6.97
CA TYR A 326 35.17 4.88 8.02
C TYR A 326 35.31 4.26 9.41
N GLY A 327 34.95 2.98 9.57
CA GLY A 327 34.91 2.30 10.86
C GLY A 327 33.84 2.85 11.82
N ILE A 328 32.76 3.43 11.29
CA ILE A 328 31.72 4.10 12.07
C ILE A 328 30.44 3.26 12.07
N THR A 329 29.83 3.05 13.24
CA THR A 329 28.45 2.54 13.33
C THR A 329 27.49 3.71 13.45
N THR A 330 26.46 3.76 12.60
CA THR A 330 25.41 4.78 12.62
C THR A 330 24.11 4.17 13.08
N GLU A 331 23.39 4.86 13.95
CA GLU A 331 22.08 4.49 14.46
C GLU A 331 21.12 5.70 14.37
N ILE A 332 19.84 5.46 14.07
CA ILE A 332 18.81 6.49 13.91
C ILE A 332 17.53 6.07 14.61
N ALA A 333 16.96 6.96 15.42
CA ALA A 333 15.63 6.81 16.01
C ALA A 333 14.75 8.04 15.69
N PRO A 334 13.55 7.84 15.13
CA PRO A 334 12.69 8.92 14.65
C PRO A 334 11.70 9.42 15.71
N THR A 335 11.28 10.66 15.55
CA THR A 335 9.99 11.20 16.04
C THR A 335 9.22 11.76 14.81
N ASP A 336 8.18 12.56 15.00
CA ASP A 336 7.38 13.09 13.89
C ASP A 336 8.19 14.12 13.08
N HIS A 337 8.56 15.23 13.72
CA HIS A 337 9.32 16.35 13.12
C HIS A 337 10.80 16.36 13.49
N ALA A 338 11.26 15.42 14.31
CA ALA A 338 12.63 15.36 14.79
C ALA A 338 13.19 13.93 14.81
N GLY A 339 14.45 13.78 15.22
CA GLY A 339 15.09 12.48 15.38
C GLY A 339 16.44 12.58 16.10
N VAL A 340 16.96 11.41 16.49
CA VAL A 340 18.26 11.26 17.13
C VAL A 340 19.12 10.33 16.29
N MET A 341 20.32 10.79 15.94
CA MET A 341 21.35 9.98 15.32
C MET A 341 22.51 9.77 16.31
N ARG A 342 23.03 8.55 16.40
CA ARG A 342 24.21 8.20 17.21
C ARG A 342 25.27 7.61 16.29
N PHE A 343 26.48 8.15 16.40
CA PHE A 343 27.64 7.72 15.61
C PHE A 343 28.70 7.17 16.55
N THR A 344 29.05 5.90 16.43
CA THR A 344 30.15 5.28 17.18
C THR A 344 31.42 5.35 16.35
N PHE A 345 32.32 6.28 16.68
CA PHE A 345 33.54 6.54 15.93
C PHE A 345 34.73 5.69 16.44
N PRO A 346 35.71 5.37 15.58
CA PRO A 346 37.02 4.92 16.02
C PRO A 346 37.83 6.10 16.59
N ALA A 347 39.04 5.81 17.07
CA ALA A 347 39.97 6.87 17.45
C ALA A 347 40.42 7.63 16.18
N ALA A 348 40.20 8.94 16.13
CA ALA A 348 40.56 9.78 14.99
C ALA A 348 40.75 11.25 15.43
N SER A 349 41.71 11.94 14.81
CA SER A 349 41.90 13.39 14.97
C SER A 349 40.83 14.20 14.23
N ASP A 350 40.35 13.65 13.11
CA ASP A 350 39.42 14.31 12.19
C ASP A 350 38.18 13.44 11.99
N SER A 351 37.23 13.54 12.92
CA SER A 351 35.88 12.97 12.78
C SER A 351 34.92 14.06 12.35
N THR A 352 34.18 13.83 11.26
CA THR A 352 33.34 14.85 10.60
C THR A 352 31.90 14.34 10.49
N ILE A 353 30.93 15.23 10.68
CA ILE A 353 29.54 15.05 10.23
C ILE A 353 29.28 16.07 9.13
N LEU A 354 29.02 15.59 7.92
CA LEU A 354 28.62 16.38 6.75
C LEU A 354 27.10 16.53 6.72
N PHE A 355 26.63 17.69 6.29
CA PHE A 355 25.27 18.04 5.94
C PHE A 355 25.24 18.45 4.47
N ASP A 356 24.32 17.88 3.71
CA ASP A 356 24.21 18.08 2.28
C ASP A 356 22.74 18.09 1.82
N VAL A 357 22.52 18.54 0.60
CA VAL A 357 21.22 18.55 -0.07
C VAL A 357 21.33 17.82 -1.42
N VAL A 358 20.23 17.24 -1.89
CA VAL A 358 20.20 16.43 -3.11
C VAL A 358 20.40 17.25 -4.39
N ASP A 359 20.91 16.64 -5.46
CA ASP A 359 20.82 17.12 -6.85
C ASP A 359 21.12 18.62 -7.07
N SER A 360 22.31 19.10 -6.69
CA SER A 360 22.72 20.52 -6.83
C SER A 360 21.77 21.54 -6.18
N ALA A 361 20.81 21.09 -5.37
CA ALA A 361 19.88 21.95 -4.66
C ALA A 361 20.65 22.92 -3.76
N THR A 362 19.98 24.01 -3.41
CA THR A 362 20.63 25.04 -2.59
C THR A 362 20.34 24.81 -1.12
N GLY A 363 21.38 24.75 -0.30
CA GLY A 363 21.28 24.76 1.15
C GLY A 363 21.92 25.99 1.74
N SER A 364 21.47 26.38 2.93
CA SER A 364 22.20 27.33 3.77
C SER A 364 22.47 26.68 5.11
N PHE A 365 23.71 26.74 5.57
CA PHE A 365 24.17 26.13 6.81
C PHE A 365 24.82 27.19 7.69
N THR A 366 24.52 27.18 8.99
CA THR A 366 25.14 28.03 9.99
C THR A 366 25.58 27.15 11.15
N VAL A 367 26.78 27.39 11.66
CA VAL A 367 27.35 26.64 12.80
C VAL A 367 27.67 27.61 13.92
N ASP A 368 27.07 27.39 15.08
CA ASP A 368 27.51 27.95 16.36
C ASP A 368 28.38 26.91 17.07
N THR A 369 29.69 27.12 17.03
CA THR A 369 30.67 26.20 17.61
C THR A 369 30.60 26.16 19.13
N ALA A 370 30.30 27.29 19.78
CA ALA A 370 30.20 27.38 21.23
C ALA A 370 28.90 26.72 21.74
N GLY A 371 27.79 27.01 21.07
CA GLY A 371 26.49 26.40 21.34
C GLY A 371 26.31 24.99 20.76
N ARG A 372 27.31 24.46 20.05
CA ARG A 372 27.30 23.13 19.39
C ARG A 372 26.07 22.89 18.53
N THR A 373 25.62 23.95 17.86
CA THR A 373 24.37 23.98 17.10
C THR A 373 24.67 24.17 15.62
N ILE A 374 23.97 23.41 14.78
CA ILE A 374 23.99 23.53 13.33
C ILE A 374 22.55 23.82 12.91
N SER A 375 22.33 24.84 12.07
CA SER A 375 20.99 25.19 11.61
C SER A 375 21.00 25.70 10.20
N GLY A 376 19.86 25.67 9.53
CA GLY A 376 19.82 26.03 8.13
C GLY A 376 18.54 25.64 7.44
N TYR A 377 18.63 25.49 6.12
CA TYR A 377 17.55 24.91 5.31
C TYR A 377 18.10 24.13 4.12
N ALA A 378 17.30 23.18 3.65
CA ALA A 378 17.39 22.57 2.33
C ALA A 378 16.29 23.19 1.43
N ASP A 379 16.66 23.71 0.27
CA ASP A 379 15.73 24.25 -0.74
C ASP A 379 15.73 23.31 -1.95
N HIS A 380 14.92 22.26 -1.82
CA HIS A 380 14.74 21.20 -2.82
C HIS A 380 13.25 21.01 -3.02
N ARG A 381 12.75 21.34 -4.22
CA ARG A 381 11.37 21.15 -4.71
C ARG A 381 10.28 21.40 -3.65
N GLY A 382 9.60 22.54 -3.68
CA GLY A 382 8.48 22.80 -2.74
C GLY A 382 8.77 23.73 -1.59
N GLY A 383 9.92 24.41 -1.66
CA GLY A 383 10.32 25.42 -0.71
C GLY A 383 11.37 24.91 0.27
N LYS A 384 11.54 25.68 1.34
CA LYS A 384 12.63 25.50 2.31
C LYS A 384 12.18 24.60 3.44
N LEU A 385 12.81 23.43 3.56
CA LEU A 385 12.79 22.67 4.79
C LEU A 385 13.87 23.23 5.72
N TYR A 386 13.47 23.90 6.79
CA TYR A 386 14.38 24.39 7.81
C TYR A 386 14.76 23.27 8.76
N PHE A 387 15.99 23.31 9.29
CA PHE A 387 16.46 22.36 10.31
C PHE A 387 17.25 23.05 11.43
N SER A 388 17.25 22.41 12.60
CA SER A 388 18.11 22.75 13.74
C SER A 388 18.63 21.46 14.37
N ALA A 389 19.95 21.36 14.49
CA ALA A 389 20.66 20.21 15.01
C ALA A 389 21.61 20.59 16.15
N THR A 390 21.82 19.69 17.10
CA THR A 390 22.82 19.83 18.17
C THR A 390 23.67 18.58 18.27
N VAL A 391 24.98 18.74 18.52
CA VAL A 391 25.91 17.63 18.77
C VAL A 391 26.47 17.69 20.19
N ASP A 392 26.70 16.53 20.81
CA ASP A 392 27.28 16.42 22.16
C ASP A 392 28.82 16.50 22.18
N ALA A 393 29.48 16.35 21.03
CA ALA A 393 30.92 16.57 20.86
C ALA A 393 31.29 18.05 20.73
N ALA A 394 32.46 18.44 21.25
CA ALA A 394 32.97 19.79 21.11
C ALA A 394 33.44 20.06 19.67
N ILE A 395 32.82 21.02 18.98
CA ILE A 395 33.15 21.36 17.59
C ILE A 395 34.49 22.10 17.57
N THR A 396 35.47 21.51 16.89
CA THR A 396 36.84 22.05 16.73
C THR A 396 37.05 22.78 15.41
N ALA A 397 36.30 22.42 14.38
CA ALA A 397 36.28 23.10 13.08
C ALA A 397 34.93 22.90 12.40
N SER A 398 34.58 23.78 11.47
CA SER A 398 33.33 23.71 10.72
C SER A 398 33.44 24.41 9.37
N GLY A 399 32.51 24.08 8.46
CA GLY A 399 32.30 24.79 7.19
C GLY A 399 30.83 24.93 6.86
N ALA A 400 30.49 25.96 6.09
CA ALA A 400 29.11 26.43 5.86
C ALA A 400 28.88 26.87 4.40
N GLY A 401 29.44 26.14 3.43
CA GLY A 401 29.30 26.42 2.00
C GLY A 401 28.08 25.76 1.37
N GLY A 402 28.19 25.33 0.10
CA GLY A 402 27.16 24.50 -0.55
C GLY A 402 26.88 23.18 0.17
N THR A 403 27.82 22.73 1.01
CA THR A 403 27.64 21.72 2.06
C THR A 403 28.03 22.29 3.42
N GLY A 404 27.32 21.88 4.47
CA GLY A 404 27.67 22.17 5.86
C GLY A 404 28.48 21.03 6.48
N TRP A 405 29.42 21.30 7.37
CA TRP A 405 30.08 20.23 8.13
C TRP A 405 30.62 20.71 9.47
N VAL A 406 30.71 19.79 10.42
CA VAL A 406 31.33 19.99 11.73
C VAL A 406 32.36 18.91 12.00
N ARG A 407 33.43 19.26 12.72
CA ARG A 407 34.55 18.38 13.01
C ARG A 407 34.96 18.40 14.47
N PHE A 408 35.37 17.23 14.97
CA PHE A 408 35.83 17.00 16.34
C PHE A 408 36.81 15.82 16.36
N ALA A 409 37.57 15.70 17.46
CA ALA A 409 38.38 14.52 17.72
C ALA A 409 37.58 13.46 18.47
N THR A 410 37.85 12.18 18.20
CA THR A 410 37.19 11.05 18.86
C THR A 410 38.20 10.05 19.41
N THR A 411 37.86 9.40 20.52
CA THR A 411 38.56 8.21 21.03
C THR A 411 37.93 6.92 20.48
N ALA A 412 38.59 5.78 20.67
CA ALA A 412 38.07 4.49 20.25
C ALA A 412 36.69 4.21 20.86
N ASN A 413 35.72 3.85 20.03
CA ASN A 413 34.33 3.58 20.38
C ASN A 413 33.58 4.76 21.02
N GLN A 414 34.05 5.99 20.82
CA GLN A 414 33.35 7.17 21.32
C GLN A 414 32.04 7.36 20.55
N GLN A 415 30.95 7.49 21.29
CA GLN A 415 29.64 7.83 20.74
C GLN A 415 29.48 9.35 20.66
N VAL A 416 29.04 9.83 19.51
CA VAL A 416 28.62 11.22 19.28
C VAL A 416 27.14 11.21 18.92
N THR A 417 26.34 11.95 19.68
CA THR A 417 24.89 12.04 19.50
C THR A 417 24.54 13.35 18.81
N MET A 418 23.82 13.26 17.70
CA MET A 418 23.21 14.38 17.02
C MET A 418 21.69 14.33 17.21
N ARG A 419 21.08 15.43 17.65
CA ARG A 419 19.62 15.59 17.72
C ARG A 419 19.22 16.62 16.68
N VAL A 420 18.24 16.31 15.83
CA VAL A 420 17.83 17.18 14.71
C VAL A 420 16.32 17.35 14.74
N GLY A 421 15.82 18.56 14.50
CA GLY A 421 14.42 18.82 14.18
C GLY A 421 14.29 19.59 12.88
N THR A 422 13.17 19.42 12.19
CA THR A 422 12.82 20.05 10.91
C THR A 422 11.53 20.85 11.00
N SER A 423 11.30 21.77 10.05
CA SER A 423 10.10 22.60 9.96
C SER A 423 9.94 23.19 8.56
N TRP A 424 8.71 23.36 8.08
CA TRP A 424 8.41 24.16 6.87
C TRP A 424 8.26 25.66 7.18
N ILE A 425 8.26 26.04 8.45
CA ILE A 425 7.97 27.41 8.91
C ILE A 425 9.25 28.22 9.08
N SER A 426 10.19 27.75 9.92
CA SER A 426 11.43 28.47 10.21
C SER A 426 12.46 27.62 10.97
N VAL A 427 13.72 28.09 11.03
CA VAL A 427 14.75 27.51 11.91
C VAL A 427 14.32 27.52 13.38
N ALA A 428 13.66 28.59 13.84
CA ALA A 428 13.20 28.69 15.22
C ALA A 428 12.15 27.63 15.54
N GLN A 429 11.23 27.37 14.60
CA GLN A 429 10.24 26.31 14.76
C GLN A 429 10.88 24.91 14.65
N ALA A 430 11.87 24.70 13.78
CA ALA A 430 12.63 23.45 13.73
C ALA A 430 13.33 23.14 15.07
N ALA A 431 13.89 24.17 15.72
CA ALA A 431 14.47 24.05 17.07
C ALA A 431 13.40 23.77 18.14
N ALA A 432 12.20 24.34 18.00
CA ALA A 432 11.07 24.08 18.87
C ALA A 432 10.59 22.63 18.74
N ASN A 433 10.41 22.12 17.52
CA ASN A 433 10.04 20.72 17.26
C ASN A 433 11.05 19.75 17.87
N ARG A 434 12.35 19.98 17.65
CA ARG A 434 13.42 19.19 18.30
C ARG A 434 13.30 19.18 19.82
N THR A 435 13.00 20.34 20.42
CA THR A 435 12.89 20.47 21.88
C THR A 435 11.64 19.77 22.42
N GLN A 436 10.51 19.89 21.71
CA GLN A 436 9.23 19.32 22.11
C GLN A 436 9.23 17.79 22.02
N GLU A 437 9.79 17.21 20.95
CA GLU A 437 9.70 15.78 20.68
C GLU A 437 10.88 15.00 21.29
N VAL A 438 12.09 15.54 21.17
CA VAL A 438 13.33 14.88 21.62
C VAL A 438 13.85 15.46 22.94
N GLY A 439 13.96 16.79 23.05
CA GLY A 439 14.55 17.45 24.22
C GLY A 439 15.93 16.88 24.57
N THR A 440 16.06 16.33 25.78
CA THR A 440 17.29 15.68 26.27
C THR A 440 17.26 14.15 26.19
N LYS A 441 16.22 13.53 25.62
CA LYS A 441 16.09 12.07 25.51
C LYS A 441 17.30 11.45 24.82
N SER A 442 17.61 10.21 25.18
CA SER A 442 18.63 9.40 24.49
C SER A 442 18.06 8.81 23.20
N LEU A 443 18.93 8.30 22.32
CA LEU A 443 18.49 7.55 21.15
C LEU A 443 17.61 6.36 21.54
N ASP A 444 18.02 5.60 22.56
CA ASP A 444 17.30 4.39 22.98
C ASP A 444 15.90 4.72 23.51
N THR A 445 15.73 5.82 24.24
CA THR A 445 14.40 6.28 24.66
C THR A 445 13.51 6.65 23.47
N VAL A 446 14.04 7.41 22.51
CA VAL A 446 13.28 7.79 21.30
C VAL A 446 12.91 6.57 20.48
N ARG A 447 13.85 5.60 20.34
CA ARG A 447 13.61 4.31 19.70
C ARG A 447 12.45 3.57 20.37
N ASP A 448 12.49 3.42 21.70
CA ASP A 448 11.50 2.64 22.44
C ASP A 448 10.12 3.28 22.42
N GLU A 449 10.05 4.63 22.44
CA GLU A 449 8.80 5.40 22.27
C GLU A 449 8.22 5.21 20.86
N ALA A 450 9.03 5.30 19.81
CA ALA A 450 8.59 5.04 18.43
C ALA A 450 8.16 3.57 18.26
N GLN A 451 8.88 2.62 18.86
CA GLN A 451 8.53 1.20 18.86
C GLN A 451 7.18 0.95 19.55
N ALA A 452 6.90 1.63 20.66
CA ALA A 452 5.62 1.53 21.36
C ALA A 452 4.44 2.05 20.51
N GLN A 453 4.64 3.14 19.75
CA GLN A 453 3.62 3.63 18.80
C GLN A 453 3.35 2.61 17.70
N TRP A 454 4.40 2.00 17.15
CA TRP A 454 4.24 0.95 16.13
C TRP A 454 3.59 -0.31 16.69
N ASP A 455 3.93 -0.78 17.88
CA ASP A 455 3.25 -1.95 18.46
C ASP A 455 1.78 -1.71 18.77
N ALA A 456 1.43 -0.49 19.19
CA ALA A 456 0.02 -0.13 19.38
C ALA A 456 -0.73 -0.14 18.04
N THR A 457 -0.10 0.39 16.99
CA THR A 457 -0.66 0.47 15.64
C THR A 457 -0.80 -0.93 15.01
N LEU A 458 0.30 -1.67 14.93
CA LEU A 458 0.33 -3.04 14.41
C LEU A 458 -0.55 -3.98 15.26
N GLY A 459 -0.67 -3.71 16.55
CA GLY A 459 -1.47 -4.49 17.49
C GLY A 459 -2.97 -4.45 17.25
N LYS A 460 -3.45 -3.56 16.38
CA LYS A 460 -4.85 -3.50 15.94
C LYS A 460 -5.29 -4.75 15.22
N VAL A 461 -4.37 -5.47 14.57
CA VAL A 461 -4.65 -6.77 13.97
C VAL A 461 -3.66 -7.79 14.49
N ARG A 462 -4.18 -8.90 15.04
CA ARG A 462 -3.37 -10.02 15.51
C ARG A 462 -3.66 -11.26 14.68
N ILE A 463 -2.62 -11.84 14.13
CA ILE A 463 -2.67 -13.07 13.33
C ILE A 463 -2.12 -14.25 14.13
N GLU A 464 -2.80 -15.39 14.06
CA GLU A 464 -2.37 -16.67 14.64
C GLU A 464 -2.40 -17.77 13.57
N GLY A 465 -1.53 -18.78 13.73
CA GLY A 465 -1.40 -19.89 12.76
C GLY A 465 -0.71 -19.47 11.46
N ALA A 466 0.33 -18.65 11.56
CA ALA A 466 1.13 -18.15 10.44
C ALA A 466 2.61 -18.54 10.62
N SER A 467 3.32 -18.77 9.51
CA SER A 467 4.78 -18.96 9.51
C SER A 467 5.52 -17.65 9.82
N SER A 468 6.83 -17.72 10.08
CA SER A 468 7.64 -16.51 10.28
C SER A 468 7.63 -15.59 9.05
N ASP A 469 7.71 -16.15 7.83
CA ASP A 469 7.64 -15.36 6.59
C ASP A 469 6.29 -14.64 6.46
N GLN A 470 5.20 -15.36 6.75
CA GLN A 470 3.85 -14.80 6.72
C GLN A 470 3.64 -13.72 7.78
N LEU A 471 4.19 -13.88 8.98
CA LEU A 471 4.14 -12.85 10.02
C LEU A 471 4.91 -11.59 9.59
N ILE A 472 6.12 -11.74 9.05
CA ILE A 472 6.91 -10.61 8.56
C ILE A 472 6.20 -9.93 7.39
N THR A 473 5.66 -10.71 6.44
CA THR A 473 4.87 -10.20 5.31
C THR A 473 3.66 -9.42 5.81
N PHE A 474 2.88 -9.98 6.74
CA PHE A 474 1.69 -9.33 7.27
C PHE A 474 2.00 -8.03 7.98
N TYR A 475 2.93 -8.03 8.95
CA TYR A 475 3.22 -6.82 9.71
C TYR A 475 4.04 -5.79 8.92
N SER A 476 4.79 -6.20 7.90
CA SER A 476 5.45 -5.26 6.98
C SER A 476 4.46 -4.59 6.03
N ASN A 477 3.45 -5.31 5.51
CA ASN A 477 2.35 -4.68 4.77
C ASN A 477 1.56 -3.76 5.70
N LEU A 478 1.17 -4.21 6.90
CA LEU A 478 0.44 -3.38 7.85
C LEU A 478 1.24 -2.11 8.20
N TYR A 479 2.55 -2.20 8.38
CA TYR A 479 3.42 -1.05 8.53
C TYR A 479 3.28 -0.03 7.38
N ARG A 480 3.28 -0.48 6.12
CA ARG A 480 3.15 0.42 4.96
C ARG A 480 1.80 1.14 4.91
N THR A 481 0.71 0.50 5.33
CA THR A 481 -0.62 1.14 5.41
C THR A 481 -0.66 2.32 6.39
N PHE A 482 0.27 2.40 7.34
CA PHE A 482 0.37 3.53 8.27
C PHE A 482 1.57 4.44 8.00
N MET A 483 2.20 4.36 6.82
CA MET A 483 3.27 5.29 6.44
C MET A 483 2.74 6.59 5.82
N TYR A 484 1.65 6.49 5.05
CA TYR A 484 1.06 7.59 4.28
C TYR A 484 -0.43 7.73 4.61
N PRO A 485 -1.05 8.91 4.40
CA PRO A 485 -0.42 10.20 4.12
C PRO A 485 0.41 10.72 5.30
N ASN A 486 1.26 11.72 5.08
CA ASN A 486 2.16 12.26 6.11
C ASN A 486 1.59 13.54 6.73
N ASN A 487 1.73 13.67 8.06
CA ASN A 487 1.43 14.91 8.77
C ASN A 487 2.34 16.04 8.26
N ARG A 488 1.78 17.21 7.94
CA ARG A 488 2.52 18.44 7.58
C ARG A 488 2.43 19.53 8.66
N SER A 489 1.77 19.21 9.77
CA SER A 489 1.34 20.18 10.77
C SER A 489 2.21 20.13 12.00
N GLU A 490 2.62 21.30 12.45
CA GLU A 490 3.58 21.52 13.52
C GLU A 490 2.91 22.16 14.75
N MET A 491 3.49 21.95 15.93
CA MET A 491 3.03 22.62 17.15
C MET A 491 3.71 23.98 17.35
N VAL A 492 2.99 25.06 17.00
CA VAL A 492 3.47 26.44 17.04
C VAL A 492 2.86 27.18 18.22
N GLY A 493 3.64 27.40 19.27
CA GLY A 493 3.19 28.13 20.46
C GLY A 493 2.00 27.48 21.17
N GLY A 494 1.92 26.14 21.16
CA GLY A 494 0.83 25.39 21.77
C GLY A 494 -0.44 25.27 20.92
N VAL A 495 -0.45 25.78 19.68
CA VAL A 495 -1.52 25.59 18.70
C VAL A 495 -1.00 24.82 17.48
N ARG A 496 -1.80 23.86 16.99
CA ARG A 496 -1.47 23.10 15.79
C ARG A 496 -1.65 23.98 14.56
N ARG A 497 -0.60 24.11 13.75
CA ARG A 497 -0.58 24.94 12.54
C ARG A 497 0.14 24.23 11.41
N TYR A 498 -0.14 24.62 10.17
CA TYR A 498 0.57 24.10 9.00
C TYR A 498 0.99 25.25 8.08
N PHE A 499 2.15 25.09 7.43
CA PHE A 499 2.55 25.93 6.31
C PHE A 499 2.05 25.31 5.01
N SER A 500 1.07 25.96 4.39
CA SER A 500 0.36 25.43 3.23
C SER A 500 1.26 25.41 2.00
N PRO A 501 1.40 24.25 1.31
CA PRO A 501 2.11 24.18 0.03
C PRO A 501 1.30 24.82 -1.12
N TYR A 502 0.07 25.28 -0.87
CA TYR A 502 -0.83 25.80 -1.91
C TYR A 502 -0.84 27.33 -1.99
N ASP A 503 -0.78 28.04 -0.85
CA ASP A 503 -0.79 29.51 -0.80
C ASP A 503 0.46 30.11 -0.13
N SER A 504 1.37 29.27 0.37
CA SER A 504 2.59 29.68 1.09
C SER A 504 2.30 30.53 2.35
N GLN A 505 1.19 30.25 3.03
CA GLN A 505 0.82 30.91 4.28
C GLN A 505 0.72 29.92 5.45
N LEU A 506 0.83 30.46 6.67
CA LEU A 506 0.63 29.72 7.91
C LEU A 506 -0.85 29.75 8.30
N HIS A 507 -1.42 28.58 8.55
CA HIS A 507 -2.83 28.43 8.94
C HIS A 507 -2.95 27.64 10.24
N ASP A 508 -4.04 27.89 10.96
CA ASP A 508 -4.43 27.06 12.11
C ASP A 508 -5.07 25.74 11.62
N GLY A 509 -4.83 24.64 12.34
CA GLY A 509 -5.41 23.33 12.03
C GLY A 509 -4.39 22.31 11.56
N GLN A 510 -4.87 21.26 10.90
CA GLN A 510 -4.07 20.14 10.42
C GLN A 510 -4.10 20.03 8.89
N MET A 511 -3.02 19.49 8.34
CA MET A 511 -2.82 19.21 6.93
C MET A 511 -2.02 17.92 6.78
N TYR A 512 -2.44 17.12 5.80
CA TYR A 512 -1.77 15.91 5.35
C TYR A 512 -1.40 16.04 3.88
N VAL A 513 -0.30 15.40 3.50
CA VAL A 513 0.24 15.37 2.12
C VAL A 513 0.73 13.96 1.80
N ASN A 514 1.24 13.74 0.58
CA ASN A 514 1.79 12.45 0.12
C ASN A 514 0.72 11.36 0.00
N ASN A 515 -0.21 11.56 -0.93
CA ASN A 515 -1.26 10.58 -1.23
C ASN A 515 -1.74 10.70 -2.67
N GLY A 516 -1.79 9.56 -3.37
CA GLY A 516 -2.56 9.38 -4.59
C GLY A 516 -3.91 8.73 -4.27
N PHE A 517 -5.02 9.44 -4.51
CA PHE A 517 -6.34 8.86 -4.25
C PHE A 517 -6.77 7.85 -5.31
N TRP A 518 -6.21 7.92 -6.51
CA TRP A 518 -6.42 6.91 -7.54
C TRP A 518 -5.99 5.53 -7.04
N ASP A 519 -4.86 5.48 -6.32
CA ASP A 519 -4.36 4.27 -5.66
C ASP A 519 -5.23 3.95 -4.42
N THR A 520 -5.13 4.83 -3.42
CA THR A 520 -5.51 4.54 -2.03
C THR A 520 -7.01 4.47 -1.76
N ALA A 521 -7.88 5.01 -2.63
CA ALA A 521 -9.33 4.99 -2.40
C ALA A 521 -9.95 3.58 -2.51
N ARG A 522 -9.18 2.62 -3.02
CA ARG A 522 -9.62 1.25 -3.30
C ARG A 522 -9.62 0.39 -2.04
N ALA A 523 -8.49 0.34 -1.32
CA ALA A 523 -8.33 -0.48 -0.13
C ALA A 523 -7.75 0.29 1.06
N GLU A 524 -6.80 1.19 0.86
CA GLU A 524 -6.12 1.90 1.96
C GLU A 524 -7.09 2.75 2.81
N TRP A 525 -7.82 3.69 2.21
CA TRP A 525 -8.79 4.51 2.95
C TRP A 525 -9.92 3.68 3.61
N PRO A 526 -10.49 2.65 2.96
CA PRO A 526 -11.40 1.71 3.63
C PRO A 526 -10.79 0.97 4.82
N LEU A 527 -9.49 0.63 4.79
CA LEU A 527 -8.80 -0.04 5.90
C LEU A 527 -8.63 0.91 7.09
N LEU A 528 -8.15 2.14 6.83
CA LEU A 528 -8.03 3.18 7.85
C LEU A 528 -9.39 3.52 8.47
N THR A 529 -10.44 3.62 7.65
CA THR A 529 -11.82 3.86 8.12
C THR A 529 -12.29 2.75 9.07
N LEU A 530 -11.84 1.51 8.89
CA LEU A 530 -12.19 0.38 9.75
C LEU A 530 -11.36 0.34 11.03
N LEU A 531 -10.05 0.59 10.94
CA LEU A 531 -9.10 0.39 12.05
C LEU A 531 -8.82 1.66 12.88
N GLU A 532 -8.87 2.84 12.26
CA GLU A 532 -8.66 4.16 12.86
C GLU A 532 -9.64 5.21 12.30
N PRO A 533 -10.97 5.03 12.44
CA PRO A 533 -11.95 6.01 11.96
C PRO A 533 -11.71 7.43 12.50
N GLY A 534 -11.24 7.57 13.75
CA GLY A 534 -10.92 8.88 14.33
C GLY A 534 -9.78 9.57 13.57
N ARG A 535 -8.66 8.86 13.37
CA ARG A 535 -7.51 9.41 12.61
C ARG A 535 -7.84 9.62 11.13
N THR A 536 -8.66 8.74 10.55
CA THR A 536 -9.14 8.88 9.18
C THR A 536 -9.85 10.21 8.97
N GLY A 537 -10.76 10.59 9.88
CA GLY A 537 -11.42 11.90 9.82
C GLY A 537 -10.44 13.06 9.91
N GLU A 538 -9.46 12.99 10.81
CA GLU A 538 -8.41 14.01 10.93
C GLU A 538 -7.59 14.16 9.62
N MET A 539 -7.21 13.04 9.00
CA MET A 539 -6.44 13.05 7.74
C MET A 539 -7.25 13.61 6.58
N LEU A 540 -8.51 13.20 6.44
CA LEU A 540 -9.42 13.72 5.43
C LEU A 540 -9.68 15.22 5.61
N ASP A 541 -9.83 15.70 6.84
CA ASP A 541 -9.96 17.14 7.12
C ASP A 541 -8.72 17.92 6.64
N GLY A 542 -7.53 17.32 6.77
CA GLY A 542 -6.29 17.88 6.21
C GLY A 542 -6.34 18.13 4.70
N PHE A 543 -6.93 17.21 3.93
CA PHE A 543 -7.16 17.40 2.50
C PHE A 543 -8.29 18.38 2.20
N VAL A 544 -9.32 18.46 3.06
CA VAL A 544 -10.35 19.51 2.97
C VAL A 544 -9.75 20.90 3.27
N ASN A 545 -8.74 21.00 4.12
CA ASN A 545 -8.01 22.25 4.36
C ASN A 545 -7.15 22.65 3.14
N ALA A 546 -6.68 21.69 2.33
CA ALA A 546 -6.12 22.00 1.01
C ALA A 546 -7.17 22.61 0.07
N TYR A 547 -8.42 22.14 0.08
CA TYR A 547 -9.51 22.78 -0.66
C TYR A 547 -9.80 24.20 -0.17
N LYS A 548 -9.84 24.43 1.14
CA LYS A 548 -10.09 25.77 1.71
C LYS A 548 -9.01 26.79 1.33
N THR A 549 -7.76 26.35 1.15
CA THR A 549 -6.63 27.23 0.84
C THR A 549 -6.36 27.37 -0.66
N SER A 550 -6.67 26.35 -1.47
CA SER A 550 -6.37 26.34 -2.91
C SER A 550 -7.61 26.46 -3.82
N GLY A 551 -8.81 26.25 -3.26
CA GLY A 551 -10.06 26.14 -4.00
C GLY A 551 -10.35 24.76 -4.60
N TRP A 552 -9.44 23.78 -4.47
CA TRP A 552 -9.57 22.42 -4.98
C TRP A 552 -8.97 21.37 -4.03
N THR A 553 -9.61 20.22 -3.89
CA THR A 553 -9.01 19.08 -3.19
C THR A 553 -8.02 18.40 -4.14
N PRO A 554 -6.77 18.13 -3.75
CA PRO A 554 -5.81 17.46 -4.63
C PRO A 554 -6.25 16.03 -4.94
N SER A 555 -6.16 15.61 -6.20
CA SER A 555 -6.32 14.20 -6.58
C SER A 555 -5.06 13.40 -6.23
N TRP A 556 -3.90 14.05 -6.29
CA TRP A 556 -2.60 13.49 -5.91
C TRP A 556 -1.75 14.59 -5.28
N SER A 557 -1.25 14.38 -4.07
CA SER A 557 -0.49 15.37 -3.30
C SER A 557 0.95 14.90 -3.08
N GLY A 558 1.94 15.70 -3.50
CA GLY A 558 3.36 15.44 -3.22
C GLY A 558 4.27 16.68 -3.34
N PRO A 559 4.20 17.64 -2.40
CA PRO A 559 3.13 17.89 -1.43
C PRO A 559 1.99 18.78 -1.95
N TRP A 560 2.17 19.47 -3.09
CA TRP A 560 1.09 20.18 -3.78
C TRP A 560 0.37 19.24 -4.77
N ASN A 561 -0.68 19.75 -5.42
CA ASN A 561 -1.45 19.00 -6.40
C ASN A 561 -0.60 18.63 -7.63
N ARG A 562 -0.57 17.35 -8.02
CA ARG A 562 0.17 16.83 -9.17
C ARG A 562 -0.77 16.44 -10.30
N ALA A 563 -0.27 16.49 -11.53
CA ALA A 563 -1.00 16.11 -12.74
C ALA A 563 -0.97 14.57 -12.96
N ALA A 564 -1.36 13.85 -11.94
CA ALA A 564 -1.45 12.39 -11.84
C ALA A 564 -2.51 12.12 -10.78
N MET A 565 -3.27 11.03 -10.74
CA MET A 565 -3.61 10.05 -11.79
C MET A 565 -5.05 10.36 -12.28
N PRO A 566 -5.67 9.63 -13.24
CA PRO A 566 -7.04 9.96 -13.67
C PRO A 566 -8.08 9.84 -12.55
N GLY A 567 -9.18 10.55 -12.69
CA GLY A 567 -10.32 10.52 -11.76
C GLY A 567 -10.23 11.51 -10.60
N THR A 568 -11.33 11.62 -9.86
CA THR A 568 -11.42 12.40 -8.60
C THR A 568 -11.72 11.46 -7.43
N ASN A 569 -10.90 10.42 -7.27
CA ASN A 569 -11.09 9.35 -6.29
C ASN A 569 -11.02 9.82 -4.81
N GLN A 570 -10.57 11.04 -4.52
CA GLN A 570 -10.76 11.68 -3.22
C GLN A 570 -12.24 11.78 -2.84
N ASP A 571 -13.12 11.93 -3.83
CA ASP A 571 -14.57 11.95 -3.63
C ASP A 571 -15.08 10.61 -3.10
N LEU A 572 -14.45 9.49 -3.52
CA LEU A 572 -14.75 8.16 -3.00
C LEU A 572 -14.29 8.00 -1.55
N ALA A 573 -13.05 8.38 -1.24
CA ALA A 573 -12.52 8.25 0.12
C ALA A 573 -13.34 9.07 1.13
N LEU A 574 -13.70 10.31 0.78
CA LEU A 574 -14.56 11.18 1.60
C LEU A 574 -15.96 10.59 1.81
N ALA A 575 -16.58 10.12 0.72
CA ALA A 575 -17.91 9.52 0.78
C ALA A 575 -17.92 8.22 1.59
N ASP A 576 -16.93 7.34 1.38
CA ASP A 576 -16.80 6.04 2.04
C ASP A 576 -16.68 6.21 3.57
N ALA A 577 -15.78 7.08 4.01
CA ALA A 577 -15.61 7.41 5.43
C ALA A 577 -16.91 7.99 6.01
N TYR A 578 -17.57 8.90 5.30
CA TYR A 578 -18.84 9.48 5.74
C TYR A 578 -19.95 8.42 5.86
N ILE A 579 -20.19 7.58 4.86
CA ILE A 579 -21.28 6.60 4.97
C ILE A 579 -20.99 5.50 6.02
N LYS A 580 -19.71 5.28 6.37
CA LYS A 580 -19.27 4.36 7.43
C LYS A 580 -19.26 4.95 8.84
N GLY A 581 -19.56 6.24 8.99
CA GLY A 581 -19.79 6.88 10.29
C GLY A 581 -18.70 7.85 10.77
N VAL A 582 -17.66 8.09 9.98
CA VAL A 582 -16.64 9.11 10.30
C VAL A 582 -17.24 10.51 10.11
N ARG A 583 -17.18 11.36 11.14
CA ARG A 583 -17.83 12.69 11.15
C ARG A 583 -16.92 13.83 11.63
N ASN A 584 -15.71 13.52 12.11
CA ASN A 584 -14.77 14.48 12.68
C ASN A 584 -13.90 15.18 11.62
N PHE A 585 -14.54 15.65 10.55
CA PHE A 585 -13.99 16.51 9.51
C PHE A 585 -15.08 17.46 9.02
N ASP A 586 -14.70 18.55 8.35
CA ASP A 586 -15.65 19.49 7.74
C ASP A 586 -16.33 18.87 6.52
N TYR A 587 -17.32 18.01 6.77
CA TYR A 587 -18.00 17.24 5.74
C TYR A 587 -18.86 18.12 4.81
N GLN A 588 -19.24 19.33 5.23
CA GLN A 588 -19.89 20.31 4.35
C GLN A 588 -18.90 20.85 3.32
N ALA A 589 -17.71 21.29 3.74
CA ALA A 589 -16.66 21.72 2.83
C ALA A 589 -16.16 20.56 1.94
N ALA A 590 -16.05 19.35 2.50
CA ALA A 590 -15.75 18.15 1.74
C ALA A 590 -16.76 17.93 0.61
N TYR A 591 -18.06 17.90 0.93
CA TYR A 591 -19.11 17.72 -0.07
C TYR A 591 -19.10 18.83 -1.13
N ALA A 592 -18.91 20.10 -0.72
CA ALA A 592 -18.79 21.21 -1.66
C ALA A 592 -17.60 21.03 -2.62
N SER A 593 -16.47 20.53 -2.12
CA SER A 593 -15.31 20.20 -2.96
C SER A 593 -15.59 19.09 -3.97
N MET A 594 -16.32 18.03 -3.54
CA MET A 594 -16.69 16.91 -4.40
C MET A 594 -17.64 17.34 -5.53
N VAL A 595 -18.66 18.13 -5.21
CA VAL A 595 -19.57 18.69 -6.22
C VAL A 595 -18.79 19.59 -7.19
N LYS A 596 -17.87 20.43 -6.68
CA LYS A 596 -17.04 21.27 -7.53
C LYS A 596 -16.18 20.43 -8.50
N ASN A 597 -15.49 19.40 -8.00
CA ASN A 597 -14.71 18.45 -8.81
C ASN A 597 -15.52 17.88 -9.99
N ALA A 598 -16.79 17.54 -9.74
CA ALA A 598 -17.65 16.87 -10.70
C ALA A 598 -18.51 17.78 -11.59
N THR A 599 -18.55 19.09 -11.32
CA THR A 599 -19.47 20.04 -11.99
C THR A 599 -18.83 21.31 -12.52
N VAL A 600 -17.59 21.63 -12.14
CA VAL A 600 -16.92 22.87 -12.52
C VAL A 600 -15.74 22.58 -13.44
N TYR A 601 -15.78 23.12 -14.66
CA TYR A 601 -14.67 22.97 -15.59
C TYR A 601 -13.47 23.85 -15.22
N SER A 602 -12.29 23.23 -15.12
CA SER A 602 -11.00 23.89 -14.93
C SER A 602 -10.09 23.61 -16.13
N PRO A 603 -9.44 24.66 -16.72
CA PRO A 603 -8.39 24.46 -17.72
C PRO A 603 -7.02 24.12 -17.10
N ALA A 604 -6.88 24.27 -15.78
CA ALA A 604 -5.72 23.82 -15.00
C ALA A 604 -5.94 22.38 -14.50
N ILE A 605 -4.89 21.77 -13.95
CA ILE A 605 -4.85 20.40 -13.41
C ILE A 605 -5.67 20.20 -12.12
N ASN A 606 -6.92 20.65 -12.10
CA ASN A 606 -7.81 20.58 -10.96
C ASN A 606 -9.15 19.95 -11.36
N GLY A 607 -9.77 19.19 -10.44
CA GLY A 607 -11.03 18.50 -10.71
C GLY A 607 -10.92 17.52 -11.87
N ARG A 608 -12.04 17.30 -12.57
CA ARG A 608 -12.11 16.35 -13.69
C ARG A 608 -11.61 16.96 -15.00
N MET A 609 -10.72 16.24 -15.68
CA MET A 609 -10.19 16.69 -16.98
C MET A 609 -11.25 16.56 -18.08
N GLY A 610 -11.34 17.57 -18.95
CA GLY A 610 -12.28 17.57 -20.08
C GLY A 610 -13.77 17.69 -19.71
N LEU A 611 -14.07 18.18 -18.50
CA LEU A 611 -15.44 18.36 -18.00
C LEU A 611 -16.25 19.36 -18.82
N ASP A 612 -15.58 20.21 -19.62
CA ASP A 612 -16.22 21.13 -20.53
C ASP A 612 -17.07 20.46 -21.62
N VAL A 613 -16.86 19.16 -21.87
CA VAL A 613 -17.62 18.34 -22.82
C VAL A 613 -18.15 17.04 -22.21
N SER A 614 -17.38 16.41 -21.30
CA SER A 614 -17.70 15.05 -20.85
C SER A 614 -19.01 14.96 -20.07
N THR A 615 -19.33 16.00 -19.30
CA THR A 615 -20.59 16.06 -18.53
C THR A 615 -21.83 16.10 -19.42
N PHE A 616 -21.71 16.53 -20.68
CA PHE A 616 -22.83 16.63 -21.61
C PHE A 616 -23.00 15.37 -22.47
N LYS A 617 -21.88 14.72 -22.80
CA LYS A 617 -21.86 13.50 -23.63
C LYS A 617 -21.99 12.20 -22.82
N GLY A 618 -21.79 12.25 -21.51
CA GLY A 618 -21.76 11.08 -20.63
C GLY A 618 -20.50 10.22 -20.78
N TYR A 619 -19.45 10.77 -21.39
CA TYR A 619 -18.10 10.20 -21.45
C TYR A 619 -17.11 11.28 -21.91
N LEU A 620 -15.83 11.15 -21.54
CA LEU A 620 -14.75 11.97 -22.07
C LEU A 620 -14.36 11.47 -23.47
N PRO A 621 -14.42 12.30 -24.53
CA PRO A 621 -14.05 11.83 -25.86
C PRO A 621 -12.53 11.67 -26.08
N SER A 622 -12.14 10.67 -26.88
CA SER A 622 -10.74 10.34 -27.17
C SER A 622 -10.01 11.35 -28.05
N ASP A 623 -10.74 12.13 -28.86
CA ASP A 623 -10.23 13.24 -29.66
C ASP A 623 -10.03 14.52 -28.83
N VAL A 624 -10.58 14.56 -27.62
CA VAL A 624 -10.37 15.64 -26.64
C VAL A 624 -9.19 15.30 -25.73
N ARG A 625 -9.12 14.04 -25.28
CA ARG A 625 -8.04 13.56 -24.41
C ARG A 625 -7.75 12.09 -24.68
N GLY A 626 -6.46 11.75 -24.81
CA GLY A 626 -5.99 10.39 -25.09
C GLY A 626 -6.58 9.38 -24.12
N ASP A 627 -6.20 9.46 -22.84
CA ASP A 627 -6.56 8.62 -21.67
C ASP A 627 -8.04 8.73 -21.23
N SER A 628 -8.91 9.06 -22.17
CA SER A 628 -10.35 9.28 -22.06
C SER A 628 -11.15 8.19 -21.34
N ALA A 629 -10.86 6.92 -21.62
CA ALA A 629 -11.64 5.82 -21.06
C ALA A 629 -11.37 5.68 -19.56
N SER A 630 -10.11 5.76 -19.12
CA SER A 630 -9.78 5.74 -17.69
C SER A 630 -10.47 6.87 -16.92
N TRP A 631 -10.43 8.11 -17.42
CA TRP A 631 -11.16 9.22 -16.80
C TRP A 631 -12.64 8.94 -16.66
N THR A 632 -13.30 8.51 -17.74
CA THR A 632 -14.75 8.23 -17.73
C THR A 632 -15.12 7.14 -16.71
N LEU A 633 -14.31 6.08 -16.63
CA LEU A 633 -14.58 4.92 -15.77
C LEU A 633 -14.33 5.24 -14.28
N GLU A 634 -13.26 5.97 -13.97
CA GLU A 634 -12.97 6.43 -12.60
C GLU A 634 -13.99 7.49 -12.13
N ASP A 635 -14.38 8.41 -13.02
CA ASP A 635 -15.38 9.44 -12.75
C ASP A 635 -16.76 8.85 -12.45
N ALA A 636 -17.16 7.79 -13.15
CA ALA A 636 -18.42 7.08 -12.89
C ALA A 636 -18.40 6.42 -11.50
N THR A 637 -17.26 5.90 -11.07
CA THR A 637 -17.10 5.36 -9.71
C THR A 637 -17.16 6.50 -8.69
N SER A 638 -16.47 7.61 -8.95
CA SER A 638 -16.50 8.81 -8.09
C SER A 638 -17.90 9.41 -7.94
N ASP A 639 -18.68 9.45 -9.02
CA ASP A 639 -20.09 9.87 -9.01
C ASP A 639 -20.96 8.98 -8.12
N PHE A 640 -20.67 7.68 -8.01
CA PHE A 640 -21.34 6.83 -7.03
C PHE A 640 -21.04 7.29 -5.59
N GLY A 641 -19.78 7.61 -5.26
CA GLY A 641 -19.42 8.17 -3.95
C GLY A 641 -20.18 9.46 -3.64
N ILE A 642 -20.20 10.41 -4.59
CA ILE A 642 -20.94 11.67 -4.43
C ILE A 642 -22.43 11.41 -4.21
N ALA A 643 -23.03 10.51 -5.00
CA ALA A 643 -24.44 10.16 -4.87
C ALA A 643 -24.77 9.59 -3.47
N GLN A 644 -23.90 8.74 -2.94
CA GLN A 644 -24.07 8.11 -1.62
C GLN A 644 -24.00 9.15 -0.49
N MET A 645 -23.03 10.07 -0.54
CA MET A 645 -22.91 11.14 0.44
C MET A 645 -24.04 12.17 0.31
N ALA A 646 -24.41 12.55 -0.92
CA ALA A 646 -25.55 13.44 -1.20
C ALA A 646 -26.85 12.88 -0.63
N GLN A 647 -27.10 11.58 -0.82
CA GLN A 647 -28.26 10.89 -0.25
C GLN A 647 -28.24 10.95 1.28
N ALA A 648 -27.09 10.69 1.90
CA ALA A 648 -26.94 10.73 3.35
C ALA A 648 -27.09 12.15 3.94
N LEU A 649 -26.81 13.20 3.16
CA LEU A 649 -26.96 14.61 3.55
C LEU A 649 -28.33 15.21 3.19
N GLY A 650 -29.15 14.48 2.42
CA GLY A 650 -30.48 14.95 1.98
C GLY A 650 -30.47 15.84 0.74
N TYR A 651 -29.37 15.88 -0.02
CA TYR A 651 -29.28 16.59 -1.30
C TYR A 651 -29.87 15.75 -2.43
N THR A 652 -31.21 15.70 -2.51
CA THR A 652 -31.94 14.75 -3.37
C THR A 652 -31.70 14.94 -4.86
N ASP A 653 -31.54 16.18 -5.33
CA ASP A 653 -31.27 16.46 -6.75
C ASP A 653 -29.90 15.91 -7.16
N ASP A 654 -28.87 16.21 -6.37
CA ASP A 654 -27.50 15.73 -6.58
C ASP A 654 -27.42 14.21 -6.46
N ALA A 655 -28.06 13.62 -5.44
CA ALA A 655 -28.09 12.17 -5.25
C ALA A 655 -28.66 11.45 -6.47
N ALA A 656 -29.75 11.95 -7.05
CA ALA A 656 -30.33 11.38 -8.27
C ALA A 656 -29.43 11.58 -9.49
N TYR A 657 -28.84 12.78 -9.65
CA TYR A 657 -27.99 13.13 -10.79
C TYR A 657 -26.70 12.30 -10.82
N PHE A 658 -25.96 12.26 -9.72
CA PHE A 658 -24.72 11.51 -9.64
C PHE A 658 -24.95 10.00 -9.64
N ARG A 659 -26.08 9.52 -9.10
CA ARG A 659 -26.47 8.10 -9.25
C ARG A 659 -26.70 7.74 -10.73
N ASN A 660 -27.29 8.63 -11.52
CA ASN A 660 -27.44 8.42 -12.96
C ASN A 660 -26.09 8.44 -13.68
N ARG A 661 -25.22 9.42 -13.38
CA ARG A 661 -23.87 9.50 -13.97
C ARG A 661 -22.95 8.34 -13.58
N ALA A 662 -23.18 7.72 -12.42
CA ALA A 662 -22.46 6.50 -12.05
C ALA A 662 -22.69 5.32 -13.01
N LEU A 663 -23.69 5.42 -13.91
CA LEU A 663 -23.95 4.48 -15.00
C LEU A 663 -23.22 4.81 -16.30
N ASP A 664 -22.52 5.94 -16.40
CA ASP A 664 -21.91 6.42 -17.66
C ASP A 664 -20.85 5.48 -18.24
N TYR A 665 -20.31 4.56 -17.42
CA TYR A 665 -19.44 3.48 -17.89
C TYR A 665 -20.05 2.65 -19.03
N VAL A 666 -21.38 2.51 -19.09
CA VAL A 666 -22.06 1.77 -20.18
C VAL A 666 -21.82 2.40 -21.55
N ASN A 667 -21.52 3.70 -21.61
CA ASN A 667 -21.25 4.40 -22.86
C ASN A 667 -19.98 3.91 -23.55
N LEU A 668 -19.04 3.35 -22.80
CA LEU A 668 -17.77 2.88 -23.34
C LEU A 668 -17.74 1.37 -23.59
N PHE A 669 -18.79 0.62 -23.24
CA PHE A 669 -18.84 -0.81 -23.49
C PHE A 669 -19.24 -1.11 -24.94
N SER A 670 -18.34 -1.76 -25.69
CA SER A 670 -18.63 -2.21 -27.04
C SER A 670 -19.05 -3.68 -27.06
N GLN A 671 -20.33 -3.93 -27.33
CA GLN A 671 -20.88 -5.29 -27.41
C GLN A 671 -20.19 -6.14 -28.50
N SER A 672 -19.77 -5.53 -29.62
CA SER A 672 -19.24 -6.27 -30.77
C SER A 672 -17.87 -6.88 -30.51
N VAL A 673 -17.05 -6.24 -29.68
CA VAL A 673 -15.73 -6.75 -29.28
C VAL A 673 -15.72 -7.32 -27.85
N GLY A 674 -16.73 -7.00 -27.03
CA GLY A 674 -16.85 -7.50 -25.66
C GLY A 674 -15.90 -6.83 -24.66
N PHE A 675 -15.57 -5.57 -24.89
CA PHE A 675 -14.63 -4.77 -24.07
C PHE A 675 -15.05 -3.30 -24.00
N PHE A 676 -14.49 -2.61 -23.00
CA PHE A 676 -14.51 -1.16 -22.95
C PHE A 676 -13.51 -0.59 -23.97
N ARG A 677 -13.89 0.50 -24.63
CA ARG A 677 -13.04 1.28 -25.53
C ARG A 677 -13.52 2.72 -25.62
N GLY A 678 -12.62 3.63 -25.92
CA GLY A 678 -12.85 5.05 -26.08
C GLY A 678 -13.70 5.38 -27.31
N LYS A 679 -14.37 6.53 -27.23
CA LYS A 679 -15.24 7.09 -28.26
C LYS A 679 -14.80 8.49 -28.61
N GLN A 680 -14.92 8.85 -29.87
CA GLN A 680 -14.73 10.21 -30.37
C GLN A 680 -15.92 11.11 -30.02
N SER A 681 -15.77 12.41 -30.19
CA SER A 681 -16.80 13.42 -29.88
C SER A 681 -18.07 13.25 -30.74
N ASN A 682 -17.92 12.63 -31.92
CA ASN A 682 -19.03 12.30 -32.84
C ASN A 682 -19.73 10.96 -32.51
N GLY A 683 -19.37 10.29 -31.42
CA GLY A 683 -19.97 9.02 -30.98
C GLY A 683 -19.37 7.75 -31.60
N THR A 684 -18.46 7.87 -32.57
CA THR A 684 -17.77 6.71 -33.16
C THR A 684 -16.71 6.16 -32.23
N TRP A 685 -16.44 4.86 -32.31
CA TRP A 685 -15.36 4.22 -31.56
C TRP A 685 -13.99 4.67 -32.06
N ARG A 686 -13.01 4.82 -31.15
CA ARG A 686 -11.65 5.24 -31.49
C ARG A 686 -10.96 4.29 -32.46
N THR A 687 -11.20 2.98 -32.31
CA THR A 687 -10.70 1.93 -33.21
C THR A 687 -11.84 1.17 -33.85
N SER A 688 -11.65 0.72 -35.09
CA SER A 688 -12.56 -0.25 -35.72
C SER A 688 -12.54 -1.59 -34.96
N ASP A 689 -13.55 -2.43 -35.19
CA ASP A 689 -13.60 -3.77 -34.58
C ASP A 689 -12.44 -4.67 -35.06
N ALA A 690 -12.00 -4.51 -36.30
CA ALA A 690 -10.87 -5.27 -36.86
C ALA A 690 -9.52 -4.81 -36.28
N ASP A 691 -9.39 -3.52 -36.00
CA ASP A 691 -8.15 -2.94 -35.47
C ASP A 691 -8.04 -3.07 -33.95
N PHE A 692 -9.15 -3.30 -33.25
CA PHE A 692 -9.16 -3.47 -31.80
C PHE A 692 -8.22 -4.58 -31.34
N LYS A 693 -7.46 -4.30 -30.27
CA LYS A 693 -6.52 -5.24 -29.64
C LYS A 693 -6.72 -5.15 -28.12
N PRO A 694 -7.15 -6.24 -27.45
CA PRO A 694 -7.50 -6.19 -26.04
C PRO A 694 -6.28 -6.07 -25.11
N ASN A 695 -5.07 -6.27 -25.65
CA ASN A 695 -3.78 -6.13 -24.97
C ASN A 695 -2.98 -4.89 -25.43
N LEU A 696 -3.62 -3.93 -26.12
CA LEU A 696 -3.01 -2.64 -26.46
C LEU A 696 -3.07 -1.72 -25.25
N TRP A 697 -1.90 -1.43 -24.70
CA TRP A 697 -1.75 -0.58 -23.53
C TRP A 697 -1.74 0.91 -23.89
N GLY A 698 -2.17 1.71 -22.93
CA GLY A 698 -2.17 3.16 -23.08
C GLY A 698 -3.28 3.61 -24.02
N CYS A 699 -3.01 4.72 -24.70
CA CYS A 699 -3.93 5.37 -25.62
C CYS A 699 -5.17 5.87 -24.88
N GLU A 700 -6.21 5.05 -24.73
CA GLU A 700 -7.45 5.41 -24.02
C GLU A 700 -7.47 4.97 -22.55
N PHE A 701 -6.51 4.14 -22.16
CA PHE A 701 -6.35 3.67 -20.78
C PHE A 701 -5.04 4.19 -20.18
N VAL A 702 -5.02 4.41 -18.87
CA VAL A 702 -3.82 4.64 -18.05
C VAL A 702 -3.42 3.31 -17.44
N GLU A 703 -2.12 3.00 -17.52
CA GLU A 703 -1.42 1.85 -16.92
C GLU A 703 -2.09 0.50 -17.18
N GLY A 704 -2.73 0.38 -18.33
CA GLY A 704 -3.34 -0.87 -18.71
C GLY A 704 -3.85 -0.91 -20.13
N ALA A 705 -4.50 -2.04 -20.42
CA ALA A 705 -5.14 -2.37 -21.68
C ALA A 705 -6.62 -2.70 -21.43
N PRO A 706 -7.44 -2.88 -22.48
CA PRO A 706 -8.85 -3.27 -22.33
C PRO A 706 -9.08 -4.49 -21.42
N TRP A 707 -8.15 -5.46 -21.36
CA TRP A 707 -8.23 -6.55 -20.40
C TRP A 707 -8.25 -6.10 -18.94
N HIS A 708 -7.41 -5.14 -18.57
CA HIS A 708 -7.30 -4.61 -17.20
C HIS A 708 -8.51 -3.77 -16.81
N TYR A 709 -9.32 -3.35 -17.79
CA TYR A 709 -10.60 -2.69 -17.58
C TYR A 709 -11.77 -3.62 -17.92
N SER A 710 -11.65 -4.94 -17.67
CA SER A 710 -12.75 -5.90 -17.91
C SER A 710 -13.93 -5.71 -16.95
N THR A 711 -13.68 -5.23 -15.73
CA THR A 711 -14.77 -4.98 -14.75
C THR A 711 -14.62 -3.62 -14.06
N PRO A 712 -14.58 -2.50 -14.81
CA PRO A 712 -14.14 -1.21 -14.30
C PRO A 712 -15.23 -0.45 -13.53
N ALA A 713 -16.45 -1.01 -13.40
CA ALA A 713 -17.57 -0.41 -12.68
C ALA A 713 -17.97 -1.21 -11.43
N PRO A 714 -17.12 -1.26 -10.39
CA PRO A 714 -17.42 -2.00 -9.16
C PRO A 714 -18.63 -1.45 -8.39
N GLN A 715 -19.04 -0.20 -8.65
CA GLN A 715 -20.28 0.38 -8.13
C GLN A 715 -21.54 -0.33 -8.64
N ASP A 716 -21.50 -0.94 -9.82
CA ASP A 716 -22.64 -1.60 -10.46
C ASP A 716 -22.36 -3.01 -11.03
N PRO A 717 -22.02 -3.98 -10.16
CA PRO A 717 -21.67 -5.33 -10.56
C PRO A 717 -22.78 -6.10 -11.30
N GLN A 718 -24.06 -5.85 -10.97
CA GLN A 718 -25.18 -6.43 -11.73
C GLN A 718 -25.29 -5.80 -13.12
N GLY A 719 -25.06 -4.50 -13.26
CA GLY A 719 -24.99 -3.84 -14.56
C GLY A 719 -23.84 -4.38 -15.40
N MET A 720 -22.66 -4.59 -14.79
CA MET A 720 -21.53 -5.28 -15.41
C MET A 720 -21.89 -6.69 -15.89
N ALA A 721 -22.58 -7.48 -15.06
CA ALA A 721 -23.07 -8.78 -15.48
C ALA A 721 -24.02 -8.68 -16.68
N ASN A 722 -24.91 -7.69 -16.70
CA ASN A 722 -25.88 -7.51 -17.77
C ASN A 722 -25.22 -7.12 -19.10
N LEU A 723 -24.12 -6.34 -19.09
CA LEU A 723 -23.32 -6.04 -20.30
C LEU A 723 -22.73 -7.31 -20.93
N TYR A 724 -22.29 -8.27 -20.11
CA TYR A 724 -21.77 -9.56 -20.59
C TYR A 724 -22.86 -10.59 -20.93
N GLY A 725 -24.13 -10.31 -20.65
CA GLY A 725 -25.25 -11.23 -20.90
C GLY A 725 -25.67 -12.08 -19.70
N GLY A 726 -25.21 -11.73 -18.50
CA GLY A 726 -25.62 -12.34 -17.24
C GLY A 726 -24.45 -12.68 -16.32
N ARG A 727 -24.76 -13.12 -15.10
CA ARG A 727 -23.77 -13.46 -14.07
C ARG A 727 -22.81 -14.58 -14.50
N ALA A 728 -23.31 -15.61 -15.19
CA ALA A 728 -22.47 -16.69 -15.69
C ALA A 728 -21.43 -16.19 -16.71
N GLN A 729 -21.81 -15.22 -17.54
CA GLN A 729 -20.96 -14.62 -18.56
C GLN A 729 -19.96 -13.64 -17.96
N LEU A 730 -20.32 -12.95 -16.88
CA LEU A 730 -19.35 -12.21 -16.04
C LEU A 730 -18.28 -13.16 -15.50
N ALA A 731 -18.67 -14.29 -14.90
CA ALA A 731 -17.71 -15.29 -14.44
C ALA A 731 -16.84 -15.83 -15.59
N ALA A 732 -17.43 -16.09 -16.75
CA ALA A 732 -16.68 -16.54 -17.93
C ALA A 732 -15.70 -15.49 -18.46
N LYS A 733 -16.02 -14.19 -18.36
CA LYS A 733 -15.10 -13.11 -18.73
C LYS A 733 -13.90 -13.05 -17.80
N LEU A 734 -14.11 -13.23 -16.50
CA LEU A 734 -13.03 -13.31 -15.51
C LEU A 734 -12.16 -14.55 -15.73
N ASP A 735 -12.77 -15.70 -16.03
CA ASP A 735 -12.03 -16.92 -16.39
C ASP A 735 -11.17 -16.68 -17.65
N ALA A 736 -11.75 -16.00 -18.65
CA ALA A 736 -11.04 -15.66 -19.88
C ALA A 736 -9.89 -14.68 -19.63
N MET A 737 -10.01 -13.74 -18.70
CA MET A 737 -8.91 -12.85 -18.31
C MET A 737 -7.75 -13.65 -17.69
N LEU A 738 -8.04 -14.56 -16.75
CA LEU A 738 -7.03 -15.40 -16.10
C LEU A 738 -6.38 -16.42 -17.04
N ALA A 739 -7.09 -16.83 -18.10
CA ALA A 739 -6.60 -17.77 -19.11
C ALA A 739 -6.03 -17.12 -20.37
N ALA A 740 -6.19 -15.80 -20.54
CA ALA A 740 -5.73 -15.09 -21.72
C ALA A 740 -4.20 -15.17 -21.85
N PRO A 741 -3.64 -15.14 -23.07
CA PRO A 741 -2.21 -14.99 -23.24
C PRO A 741 -1.72 -13.73 -22.53
N ARG A 742 -0.56 -13.80 -21.88
CA ARG A 742 0.04 -12.69 -21.12
C ARG A 742 0.71 -11.61 -21.98
N ASP A 743 0.57 -11.69 -23.31
CA ASP A 743 1.23 -10.77 -24.24
C ASP A 743 0.68 -9.34 -24.12
N TYR A 744 1.54 -8.35 -24.34
CA TYR A 744 1.19 -6.94 -24.31
C TYR A 744 1.72 -6.22 -25.54
N LEU A 745 1.02 -5.17 -25.95
CA LEU A 745 1.47 -4.23 -26.96
C LEU A 745 1.66 -2.85 -26.28
N PRO A 746 2.86 -2.26 -26.33
CA PRO A 746 3.15 -0.98 -25.65
C PRO A 746 2.28 0.21 -26.06
N GLY A 747 1.59 0.10 -27.20
CA GLY A 747 0.64 1.09 -27.68
C GLY A 747 1.18 2.52 -27.66
N CYS A 748 0.49 3.41 -26.96
CA CYS A 748 0.81 4.84 -26.96
C CYS A 748 1.93 5.24 -25.98
N TYR A 749 2.55 4.31 -25.25
CA TYR A 749 3.69 4.60 -24.37
C TYR A 749 5.03 4.73 -25.13
N GLY A 750 5.09 4.34 -26.40
CA GLY A 750 6.31 4.43 -27.23
C GLY A 750 7.40 3.40 -26.87
N GLY A 751 7.21 2.60 -25.82
CA GLY A 751 8.10 1.53 -25.37
C GLY A 751 7.52 0.78 -24.17
N THR A 752 8.14 -0.34 -23.80
CA THR A 752 7.68 -1.17 -22.68
C THR A 752 7.96 -0.49 -21.34
N ILE A 753 6.90 -0.23 -20.57
CA ILE A 753 6.97 0.25 -19.17
C ILE A 753 7.10 -0.93 -18.18
N HIS A 754 7.35 -0.67 -16.90
CA HIS A 754 7.70 -1.73 -15.94
C HIS A 754 6.51 -2.64 -15.60
N GLU A 755 5.32 -2.06 -15.48
CA GLU A 755 4.05 -2.72 -15.18
C GLU A 755 3.75 -3.82 -16.20
N MET A 756 4.03 -3.57 -17.49
CA MET A 756 3.88 -4.57 -18.55
C MET A 756 4.75 -5.82 -18.30
N ARG A 757 5.99 -5.62 -17.81
CA ARG A 757 6.92 -6.72 -17.52
C ARG A 757 6.50 -7.48 -16.28
N GLU A 758 6.10 -6.76 -15.23
CA GLU A 758 5.66 -7.34 -13.96
C GLU A 758 4.43 -8.23 -14.14
N ILE A 759 3.43 -7.77 -14.90
CA ILE A 759 2.21 -8.54 -15.20
C ILE A 759 2.53 -9.76 -16.07
N TYR A 760 3.42 -9.60 -17.05
CA TYR A 760 3.86 -10.72 -17.87
C TYR A 760 4.56 -11.80 -17.03
N ASP A 761 5.45 -11.41 -16.12
CA ASP A 761 6.19 -12.34 -15.26
C ASP A 761 5.33 -12.95 -14.16
N ALA A 762 4.22 -12.31 -13.78
CA ALA A 762 3.26 -12.85 -12.84
C ALA A 762 2.65 -14.18 -13.33
N ASP A 763 2.49 -14.38 -14.63
CA ASP A 763 1.89 -15.60 -15.20
C ASP A 763 0.45 -15.88 -14.68
N MET A 764 -0.37 -14.81 -14.62
CA MET A 764 -1.80 -14.86 -14.27
C MET A 764 -2.73 -14.49 -15.44
N GLY A 765 -2.30 -14.82 -16.67
CA GLY A 765 -2.95 -14.37 -17.89
C GLY A 765 -2.87 -12.85 -18.03
N GLN A 766 -4.03 -12.19 -18.10
CA GLN A 766 -4.16 -10.72 -18.17
C GLN A 766 -4.66 -10.12 -16.85
N TYR A 767 -4.63 -10.86 -15.74
CA TYR A 767 -4.90 -10.27 -14.43
C TYR A 767 -3.68 -9.49 -13.94
N ALA A 768 -3.79 -8.16 -13.94
CA ALA A 768 -2.68 -7.26 -13.67
C ALA A 768 -2.55 -6.87 -12.19
N HIS A 769 -2.32 -7.86 -11.31
CA HIS A 769 -2.23 -7.63 -9.86
C HIS A 769 -1.13 -6.64 -9.43
N ALA A 770 -0.15 -6.38 -10.29
CA ALA A 770 0.91 -5.40 -10.07
C ALA A 770 0.43 -3.93 -10.12
N ASN A 771 -0.87 -3.69 -10.36
CA ASN A 771 -1.42 -2.36 -10.57
C ASN A 771 -2.92 -2.28 -10.18
N GLU A 772 -3.35 -1.09 -9.76
CA GLU A 772 -4.42 -0.80 -8.82
C GLU A 772 -5.81 -1.02 -9.42
N GLN A 773 -6.03 -0.69 -10.70
CA GLN A 773 -7.35 -0.82 -11.34
C GLN A 773 -7.89 -2.25 -11.39
N THR A 774 -7.05 -3.24 -11.08
CA THR A 774 -7.45 -4.66 -11.10
C THR A 774 -7.71 -5.27 -9.73
N HIS A 775 -7.38 -4.57 -8.64
CA HIS A 775 -7.40 -5.12 -7.28
C HIS A 775 -8.76 -5.71 -6.85
N HIS A 776 -9.89 -5.14 -7.32
CA HIS A 776 -11.23 -5.67 -7.03
C HIS A 776 -11.69 -6.82 -7.94
N GLN A 777 -11.04 -7.07 -9.08
CA GLN A 777 -11.62 -7.90 -10.15
C GLN A 777 -11.80 -9.36 -9.76
N LEU A 778 -10.89 -9.93 -8.96
CA LEU A 778 -11.06 -11.31 -8.45
C LEU A 778 -12.30 -11.44 -7.56
N TYR A 779 -12.69 -10.38 -6.86
CA TYR A 779 -13.90 -10.34 -6.05
C TYR A 779 -15.18 -10.19 -6.88
N MET A 780 -15.08 -9.90 -8.18
CA MET A 780 -16.24 -9.86 -9.09
C MET A 780 -16.90 -11.23 -9.27
N TYR A 781 -16.19 -12.33 -8.97
CA TYR A 781 -16.78 -13.66 -8.90
C TYR A 781 -17.84 -13.81 -7.79
N ASN A 782 -17.75 -13.07 -6.69
CA ASN A 782 -18.80 -13.05 -5.65
C ASN A 782 -20.10 -12.50 -6.23
N TYR A 783 -20.01 -11.42 -7.02
CA TYR A 783 -21.16 -10.82 -7.69
C TYR A 783 -21.72 -11.68 -8.83
N ALA A 784 -20.87 -12.50 -9.45
CA ALA A 784 -21.28 -13.53 -10.40
C ALA A 784 -21.95 -14.75 -9.73
N GLY A 785 -21.98 -14.82 -8.40
CA GLY A 785 -22.56 -15.95 -7.65
C GLY A 785 -21.66 -17.20 -7.63
N THR A 786 -20.33 -17.02 -7.79
CA THR A 786 -19.34 -18.11 -7.84
C THR A 786 -18.19 -17.87 -6.85
N PRO A 787 -18.45 -17.64 -5.55
CA PRO A 787 -17.42 -17.23 -4.58
C PRO A 787 -16.27 -18.22 -4.41
N ALA A 788 -16.47 -19.52 -4.70
CA ALA A 788 -15.36 -20.49 -4.72
C ALA A 788 -14.24 -20.11 -5.71
N LYS A 789 -14.57 -19.43 -6.82
CA LYS A 789 -13.56 -18.92 -7.76
C LYS A 789 -12.77 -17.76 -7.17
N THR A 790 -13.42 -16.84 -6.45
CA THR A 790 -12.73 -15.80 -5.66
C THR A 790 -11.76 -16.42 -4.68
N GLN A 791 -12.23 -17.40 -3.90
CA GLN A 791 -11.43 -18.09 -2.88
C GLN A 791 -10.15 -18.68 -3.49
N ASN A 792 -10.27 -19.36 -4.65
CA ASN A 792 -9.10 -19.92 -5.31
C ASN A 792 -8.15 -18.85 -5.88
N ALA A 793 -8.68 -17.86 -6.60
CA ALA A 793 -7.88 -16.84 -7.26
C ALA A 793 -7.13 -15.96 -6.25
N VAL A 794 -7.83 -15.44 -5.23
CA VAL A 794 -7.23 -14.62 -4.16
C VAL A 794 -6.18 -15.40 -3.40
N ARG A 795 -6.45 -16.66 -3.02
CA ARG A 795 -5.46 -17.49 -2.31
C ARG A 795 -4.23 -17.77 -3.17
N THR A 796 -4.40 -17.95 -4.47
CA THR A 796 -3.29 -18.13 -5.40
C THR A 796 -2.43 -16.87 -5.49
N THR A 797 -3.05 -15.69 -5.54
CA THR A 797 -2.33 -14.40 -5.55
C THR A 797 -1.55 -14.18 -4.24
N LEU A 798 -2.20 -14.38 -3.09
CA LEU A 798 -1.59 -14.19 -1.78
C LEU A 798 -0.36 -15.09 -1.55
N THR A 799 -0.41 -16.35 -2.00
CA THR A 799 0.68 -17.30 -1.73
C THR A 799 1.79 -17.29 -2.76
N ARG A 800 1.57 -16.74 -3.96
CA ARG A 800 2.59 -16.68 -5.02
C ARG A 800 3.40 -15.39 -5.02
N TYR A 801 2.77 -14.25 -4.73
CA TYR A 801 3.37 -12.94 -5.04
C TYR A 801 3.68 -12.06 -3.83
N TYR A 802 3.41 -12.56 -2.63
CA TYR A 802 3.75 -11.88 -1.39
C TYR A 802 4.69 -12.76 -0.57
N SER A 803 5.81 -12.19 -0.17
CA SER A 803 6.79 -12.81 0.73
C SER A 803 7.43 -11.76 1.61
N SER A 804 8.18 -12.22 2.64
CA SER A 804 8.81 -11.30 3.59
C SER A 804 9.90 -10.42 2.98
N GLY A 805 10.47 -10.83 1.84
CA GLY A 805 11.59 -10.12 1.23
C GLY A 805 12.91 -10.21 1.99
N VAL A 806 12.94 -10.88 3.15
CA VAL A 806 14.14 -10.98 3.99
C VAL A 806 15.27 -11.61 3.18
N GLY A 807 16.44 -10.98 3.22
CA GLY A 807 17.62 -11.42 2.49
C GLY A 807 17.66 -11.03 1.00
N THR A 808 16.53 -10.64 0.40
CA THR A 808 16.46 -10.35 -1.04
C THR A 808 16.02 -8.92 -1.38
N GLY A 809 15.37 -8.22 -0.44
CA GLY A 809 14.74 -6.92 -0.70
C GLY A 809 13.52 -7.00 -1.64
N ASN A 810 13.10 -8.20 -2.05
CA ASN A 810 11.87 -8.41 -2.81
C ASN A 810 10.65 -8.23 -1.89
N GLY A 811 9.43 -8.39 -2.38
CA GLY A 811 8.28 -8.49 -1.47
C GLY A 811 6.93 -8.28 -2.14
N TYR A 812 6.91 -7.52 -3.22
CA TYR A 812 5.72 -7.25 -4.03
C TYR A 812 5.96 -7.64 -5.48
N LEU A 813 4.88 -7.73 -6.24
CA LEU A 813 4.89 -8.00 -7.68
C LEU A 813 5.09 -6.73 -8.52
N GLY A 814 4.58 -5.60 -8.04
CA GLY A 814 4.65 -4.28 -8.67
C GLY A 814 4.89 -3.22 -7.60
N ASP A 815 4.49 -1.98 -7.88
CA ASP A 815 4.60 -0.87 -6.93
C ASP A 815 3.73 -1.07 -5.69
N GLU A 816 4.15 -0.48 -4.57
CA GLU A 816 3.45 -0.61 -3.28
C GLU A 816 2.33 0.44 -3.13
N ASP A 817 2.51 1.59 -3.78
CA ASP A 817 1.58 2.72 -3.91
C ASP A 817 0.90 3.18 -2.63
N ASN A 818 1.74 3.68 -1.72
CA ASN A 818 1.35 4.44 -0.54
C ASN A 818 0.40 3.70 0.41
N GLY A 819 0.52 2.37 0.47
CA GLY A 819 -0.34 1.50 1.28
C GLY A 819 -1.37 0.71 0.47
N GLU A 820 -1.69 1.08 -0.76
CA GLU A 820 -2.79 0.42 -1.51
C GLU A 820 -2.56 -1.08 -1.73
N MET A 821 -1.41 -1.49 -2.27
CA MET A 821 -1.11 -2.91 -2.48
C MET A 821 -1.01 -3.66 -1.14
N SER A 822 -0.47 -2.99 -0.12
CA SER A 822 -0.39 -3.53 1.24
C SER A 822 -1.77 -3.71 1.89
N ALA A 823 -2.69 -2.77 1.71
CA ALA A 823 -4.06 -2.82 2.23
C ALA A 823 -4.87 -3.92 1.53
N TRP A 824 -4.67 -4.12 0.22
CA TRP A 824 -5.22 -5.26 -0.50
C TRP A 824 -4.80 -6.58 0.15
N TYR A 825 -3.50 -6.73 0.45
CA TYR A 825 -2.99 -7.91 1.13
C TYR A 825 -3.64 -8.09 2.51
N ILE A 826 -3.70 -7.04 3.34
CA ILE A 826 -4.24 -7.10 4.71
C ILE A 826 -5.71 -7.54 4.70
N PHE A 827 -6.55 -6.89 3.89
CA PHE A 827 -7.95 -7.29 3.74
C PHE A 827 -8.08 -8.75 3.28
N SER A 828 -7.38 -9.09 2.19
CA SER A 828 -7.45 -10.41 1.57
C SER A 828 -6.97 -11.52 2.51
N ALA A 829 -5.89 -11.28 3.28
CA ALA A 829 -5.35 -12.22 4.26
C ALA A 829 -6.29 -12.43 5.45
N MET A 830 -7.03 -11.40 5.87
CA MET A 830 -8.11 -11.51 6.85
C MET A 830 -9.36 -12.22 6.29
N GLY A 831 -9.50 -12.27 4.97
CA GLY A 831 -10.52 -13.04 4.27
C GLY A 831 -11.68 -12.24 3.68
N PHE A 832 -11.60 -10.91 3.62
CA PHE A 832 -12.64 -10.06 3.03
C PHE A 832 -12.06 -8.75 2.47
N TYR A 833 -12.71 -8.14 1.47
CA TYR A 833 -12.17 -6.99 0.73
C TYR A 833 -13.27 -5.96 0.36
N PRO A 834 -13.01 -4.64 0.39
CA PRO A 834 -13.98 -3.60 0.03
C PRO A 834 -14.16 -3.45 -1.50
N ALA A 835 -14.54 -4.53 -2.20
CA ALA A 835 -14.58 -4.58 -3.67
C ALA A 835 -15.47 -3.49 -4.33
N ARG A 836 -16.55 -3.09 -3.66
CA ARG A 836 -17.45 -2.02 -4.10
C ARG A 836 -17.17 -0.75 -3.31
N MET A 837 -16.15 -0.02 -3.77
CA MET A 837 -15.75 1.29 -3.23
C MET A 837 -16.95 2.24 -3.08
N GLY A 838 -16.99 3.02 -1.99
CA GLY A 838 -18.12 3.91 -1.68
C GLY A 838 -19.39 3.20 -1.21
N SER A 839 -19.26 1.94 -0.77
CA SER A 839 -20.34 1.18 -0.13
C SER A 839 -19.93 0.67 1.25
N THR A 840 -20.91 0.20 2.02
CA THR A 840 -20.67 -0.37 3.35
C THR A 840 -20.31 -1.86 3.32
N ASP A 841 -20.24 -2.49 2.16
CA ASP A 841 -20.10 -3.95 2.06
C ASP A 841 -18.64 -4.37 1.77
N TYR A 842 -18.23 -5.49 2.34
CA TYR A 842 -16.93 -6.14 2.15
C TYR A 842 -17.15 -7.56 1.63
N THR A 843 -16.73 -7.86 0.40
CA THR A 843 -16.86 -9.20 -0.18
C THR A 843 -15.93 -10.20 0.50
N ILE A 844 -16.44 -11.38 0.81
CA ILE A 844 -15.66 -12.45 1.45
C ILE A 844 -14.84 -13.19 0.38
N GLY A 845 -13.53 -13.26 0.58
CA GLY A 845 -12.61 -14.08 -0.20
C GLY A 845 -12.39 -15.44 0.49
N ALA A 846 -11.14 -15.75 0.80
CA ALA A 846 -10.77 -16.83 1.72
C ALA A 846 -9.63 -16.35 2.62
N PRO A 847 -9.72 -16.54 3.95
CA PRO A 847 -8.65 -16.14 4.85
C PRO A 847 -7.36 -16.91 4.55
N LEU A 848 -6.22 -16.28 4.83
CA LEU A 848 -4.90 -16.89 4.72
C LEU A 848 -4.50 -17.61 6.01
N HIS A 849 -4.94 -17.09 7.16
CA HIS A 849 -4.51 -17.53 8.48
C HIS A 849 -5.63 -18.18 9.28
N ALA A 850 -5.26 -19.05 10.23
CA ALA A 850 -6.22 -19.79 11.05
C ALA A 850 -7.09 -18.87 11.92
N LYS A 851 -6.54 -17.71 12.33
CA LYS A 851 -7.27 -16.70 13.07
C LYS A 851 -6.70 -15.30 12.85
N ALA A 852 -7.59 -14.35 12.64
CA ALA A 852 -7.30 -12.92 12.64
C ALA A 852 -8.20 -12.22 13.66
N THR A 853 -7.62 -11.38 14.50
CA THR A 853 -8.33 -10.63 15.54
C THR A 853 -8.12 -9.15 15.33
N MET A 854 -9.20 -8.41 15.05
CA MET A 854 -9.18 -6.96 14.88
C MET A 854 -9.69 -6.26 16.15
N ALA A 855 -8.88 -5.37 16.72
CA ALA A 855 -9.27 -4.45 17.77
C ALA A 855 -9.80 -3.15 17.13
N LEU A 856 -11.08 -2.87 17.34
CA LEU A 856 -11.78 -1.73 16.74
C LEU A 856 -11.75 -0.52 17.68
N GLU A 857 -11.73 0.69 17.13
CA GLU A 857 -11.67 1.93 17.92
C GLU A 857 -12.88 2.13 18.84
N ASN A 858 -14.03 1.51 18.52
CA ASN A 858 -15.22 1.50 19.38
C ASN A 858 -15.10 0.59 20.62
N GLY A 859 -13.93 0.01 20.88
CA GLY A 859 -13.63 -0.85 22.03
C GLY A 859 -14.07 -2.31 21.86
N ARG A 860 -14.63 -2.68 20.70
CA ARG A 860 -15.01 -4.06 20.39
C ARG A 860 -13.89 -4.78 19.65
N THR A 861 -14.03 -6.09 19.60
CA THR A 861 -13.13 -6.97 18.84
C THR A 861 -13.95 -7.76 17.85
N PHE A 862 -13.46 -7.85 16.61
CA PHE A 862 -14.01 -8.74 15.59
C PHE A 862 -12.97 -9.79 15.23
N VAL A 863 -13.37 -11.06 15.26
CA VAL A 863 -12.49 -12.21 15.04
C VAL A 863 -12.93 -12.98 13.81
N VAL A 864 -12.01 -13.23 12.88
CA VAL A 864 -12.19 -14.22 11.81
C VAL A 864 -11.46 -15.49 12.22
N THR A 865 -12.16 -16.63 12.24
CA THR A 865 -11.57 -17.94 12.51
C THR A 865 -11.78 -18.88 11.34
N ALA A 866 -10.73 -19.59 10.95
CA ALA A 866 -10.75 -20.60 9.90
C ALA A 866 -9.84 -21.78 10.28
N PRO A 867 -10.22 -22.59 11.29
CA PRO A 867 -9.42 -23.73 11.72
C PRO A 867 -9.15 -24.70 10.56
N GLY A 868 -7.91 -25.16 10.46
CA GLY A 868 -7.50 -26.09 9.40
C GLY A 868 -7.38 -25.48 8.01
N VAL A 869 -7.45 -24.13 7.88
CA VAL A 869 -7.10 -23.45 6.63
C VAL A 869 -5.67 -23.79 6.21
N SER A 870 -5.49 -24.06 4.93
CA SER A 870 -4.19 -24.34 4.32
C SER A 870 -4.29 -24.13 2.81
N ASP A 871 -3.22 -24.35 2.07
CA ASP A 871 -3.28 -24.31 0.61
C ASP A 871 -4.06 -25.47 0.01
N THR A 872 -4.21 -26.56 0.76
CA THR A 872 -5.12 -27.66 0.44
C THR A 872 -6.56 -27.32 0.83
N ASN A 873 -6.78 -26.83 2.05
CA ASN A 873 -8.12 -26.46 2.55
C ASN A 873 -8.41 -24.97 2.30
N ARG A 874 -8.61 -24.59 1.04
CA ARG A 874 -8.81 -23.19 0.63
C ARG A 874 -10.27 -22.76 0.42
N TYR A 875 -11.23 -23.70 0.46
CA TYR A 875 -12.64 -23.41 0.15
C TYR A 875 -13.53 -23.37 1.39
N ILE A 876 -14.37 -22.34 1.49
CA ILE A 876 -15.36 -22.20 2.56
C ILE A 876 -16.50 -23.21 2.32
N GLN A 877 -16.76 -24.07 3.30
CA GLN A 877 -17.84 -25.06 3.28
C GLN A 877 -19.10 -24.53 3.95
N SER A 878 -18.93 -23.76 5.03
CA SER A 878 -20.00 -23.06 5.74
C SER A 878 -19.40 -21.93 6.59
N ALA A 879 -20.25 -20.98 6.99
CA ALA A 879 -19.86 -19.91 7.90
C ALA A 879 -20.91 -19.68 8.98
N THR A 880 -20.47 -19.18 10.13
CA THR A 880 -21.35 -18.61 11.16
C THR A 880 -20.85 -17.22 11.56
N LEU A 881 -21.78 -16.30 11.79
CA LEU A 881 -21.51 -15.00 12.39
C LEU A 881 -22.15 -14.99 13.77
N ASN A 882 -21.34 -14.88 14.82
CA ASN A 882 -21.78 -14.94 16.22
C ASN A 882 -22.60 -16.19 16.54
N GLY A 883 -22.20 -17.33 15.97
CA GLY A 883 -22.86 -18.64 16.16
C GLY A 883 -24.13 -18.85 15.31
N VAL A 884 -24.56 -17.84 14.55
CA VAL A 884 -25.71 -17.93 13.64
C VAL A 884 -25.23 -18.27 12.23
N THR A 885 -25.92 -19.20 11.56
CA THR A 885 -25.63 -19.57 10.16
C THR A 885 -25.53 -18.33 9.27
N TYR A 886 -24.44 -18.22 8.52
CA TYR A 886 -24.14 -17.10 7.65
C TYR A 886 -23.88 -17.60 6.24
N THR A 887 -24.74 -17.22 5.29
CA THR A 887 -24.66 -17.66 3.88
C THR A 887 -24.20 -16.56 2.94
N LYS A 888 -24.27 -15.29 3.35
CA LYS A 888 -23.86 -14.15 2.53
C LYS A 888 -22.37 -14.22 2.22
N ASN A 889 -22.00 -13.93 0.97
CA ASN A 889 -20.63 -13.86 0.51
C ASN A 889 -20.01 -12.45 0.69
N TYR A 890 -20.57 -11.66 1.60
CA TYR A 890 -20.09 -10.34 2.02
C TYR A 890 -20.45 -10.09 3.47
N LEU A 891 -19.74 -9.15 4.09
CA LEU A 891 -20.04 -8.54 5.39
C LEU A 891 -20.45 -7.09 5.17
N THR A 892 -21.24 -6.52 6.07
CA THR A 892 -21.44 -5.07 6.13
C THR A 892 -20.48 -4.44 7.13
N HIS A 893 -20.22 -3.14 7.01
CA HIS A 893 -19.44 -2.38 7.98
C HIS A 893 -20.07 -2.45 9.38
N ALA A 894 -21.40 -2.49 9.46
CA ALA A 894 -22.12 -2.70 10.70
C ALA A 894 -21.88 -4.09 11.31
N ASP A 895 -21.76 -5.15 10.50
CA ASP A 895 -21.42 -6.50 10.98
C ASP A 895 -20.03 -6.50 11.65
N LEU A 896 -19.05 -5.81 11.04
CA LEU A 896 -17.70 -5.66 11.60
C LEU A 896 -17.73 -4.86 12.91
N LEU A 897 -18.35 -3.67 12.91
CA LEU A 897 -18.43 -2.80 14.09
C LEU A 897 -19.26 -3.36 15.24
N ALA A 898 -20.13 -4.34 14.99
CA ALA A 898 -20.82 -5.09 16.03
C ALA A 898 -19.87 -5.96 16.86
N GLY A 899 -18.69 -6.29 16.34
CA GLY A 899 -17.74 -7.21 16.95
C GLY A 899 -18.22 -8.67 16.95
N GLY A 900 -17.50 -9.51 17.69
CA GLY A 900 -17.79 -10.94 17.81
C GLY A 900 -16.96 -11.78 16.85
N THR A 901 -17.51 -12.89 16.35
CA THR A 901 -16.74 -13.90 15.62
C THR A 901 -17.43 -14.35 14.33
N LEU A 902 -16.73 -14.21 13.20
CA LEU A 902 -17.00 -14.90 11.95
C LEU A 902 -16.18 -16.20 11.92
N SER A 903 -16.86 -17.34 11.85
CA SER A 903 -16.19 -18.66 11.85
C SER A 903 -16.46 -19.39 10.55
N PHE A 904 -15.39 -19.79 9.86
CA PHE A 904 -15.43 -20.57 8.63
C PHE A 904 -15.07 -22.04 8.90
N VAL A 905 -15.80 -22.93 8.24
CA VAL A 905 -15.38 -24.32 8.05
C VAL A 905 -14.69 -24.41 6.69
N MET A 906 -13.39 -24.74 6.68
CA MET A 906 -12.60 -24.84 5.45
C MET A 906 -12.57 -26.27 4.92
N GLY A 907 -12.41 -26.43 3.60
CA GLY A 907 -12.36 -27.72 2.92
C GLY A 907 -11.58 -27.66 1.61
N GLN A 908 -11.30 -28.85 1.06
CA GLN A 908 -10.45 -29.03 -0.12
C GLN A 908 -11.14 -28.74 -1.44
N ASN A 909 -12.46 -28.88 -1.47
CA ASN A 909 -13.25 -28.78 -2.69
C ASN A 909 -14.20 -27.57 -2.63
N PRO A 910 -14.51 -26.92 -3.77
CA PRO A 910 -15.57 -25.92 -3.85
C PRO A 910 -16.88 -26.41 -3.25
N SER A 911 -17.60 -25.52 -2.57
CA SER A 911 -18.93 -25.78 -2.00
C SER A 911 -20.00 -24.88 -2.63
N SER A 912 -21.27 -25.06 -2.25
CA SER A 912 -22.38 -24.20 -2.66
C SER A 912 -22.56 -22.96 -1.78
N TRP A 913 -21.71 -22.75 -0.77
CA TRP A 913 -21.81 -21.59 0.13
C TRP A 913 -21.70 -20.26 -0.64
N GLY A 914 -22.56 -19.29 -0.33
CA GLY A 914 -22.50 -17.95 -0.91
C GLY A 914 -22.93 -17.83 -2.37
N THR A 915 -23.62 -18.84 -2.92
CA THR A 915 -24.08 -18.87 -4.32
C THR A 915 -25.51 -18.38 -4.51
N GLY A 916 -26.29 -18.24 -3.42
CA GLY A 916 -27.70 -17.86 -3.49
C GLY A 916 -27.91 -16.42 -3.92
N ALA A 917 -29.05 -16.13 -4.56
CA ALA A 917 -29.35 -14.77 -5.03
C ALA A 917 -29.38 -13.72 -3.90
N SER A 918 -29.76 -14.11 -2.69
CA SER A 918 -29.76 -13.28 -1.47
C SER A 918 -28.40 -13.21 -0.77
N ASP A 919 -27.44 -14.04 -1.19
CA ASP A 919 -26.11 -14.10 -0.60
C ASP A 919 -25.13 -13.12 -1.27
N ILE A 920 -25.55 -12.50 -2.37
CA ILE A 920 -24.75 -11.61 -3.22
C ILE A 920 -24.91 -10.15 -2.77
N PRO A 921 -23.85 -9.31 -2.83
CA PRO A 921 -23.90 -7.94 -2.34
C PRO A 921 -24.69 -7.02 -3.30
N GLY A 922 -24.95 -5.79 -2.87
CA GLY A 922 -25.77 -4.83 -3.63
C GLY A 922 -25.14 -4.31 -4.93
N SER A 923 -25.98 -3.71 -5.78
CA SER A 923 -25.61 -3.07 -7.06
C SER A 923 -26.45 -1.81 -7.29
N ILE A 924 -26.04 -0.91 -8.20
CA ILE A 924 -26.91 0.22 -8.62
C ILE A 924 -28.10 -0.31 -9.42
N THR A 925 -27.82 -1.17 -10.41
CA THR A 925 -28.79 -1.80 -11.30
C THR A 925 -29.50 -2.96 -10.62
N ALA A 926 -30.82 -2.97 -10.74
CA ALA A 926 -31.66 -4.09 -10.35
C ALA A 926 -32.12 -4.87 -11.59
N GLY A 927 -32.19 -6.21 -11.49
CA GLY A 927 -32.64 -7.08 -12.57
C GLY A 927 -31.58 -7.37 -13.64
N THR A 928 -32.03 -7.84 -14.81
CA THR A 928 -31.17 -8.43 -15.86
C THR A 928 -31.02 -7.56 -17.12
N ALA A 929 -31.65 -6.38 -17.16
CA ALA A 929 -31.52 -5.48 -18.30
C ALA A 929 -30.19 -4.72 -18.24
N VAL A 930 -29.59 -4.47 -19.41
CA VAL A 930 -28.45 -3.56 -19.53
C VAL A 930 -28.85 -2.19 -18.95
N PRO A 931 -28.04 -1.59 -18.06
CA PRO A 931 -28.35 -0.30 -17.47
C PRO A 931 -28.52 0.77 -18.55
N LYS A 932 -29.42 1.73 -18.31
CA LYS A 932 -29.65 2.86 -19.20
C LYS A 932 -29.61 4.14 -18.37
N GLN A 933 -28.66 5.00 -18.70
CA GLN A 933 -28.59 6.36 -18.22
C GLN A 933 -29.70 7.21 -18.87
N LEU A 934 -30.08 8.28 -18.18
CA LEU A 934 -30.88 9.34 -18.79
C LEU A 934 -30.07 10.01 -19.91
N VAL A 935 -30.74 10.27 -21.04
CA VAL A 935 -30.10 10.86 -22.22
C VAL A 935 -30.63 12.26 -22.43
N ASP A 936 -29.74 13.20 -22.76
CA ASP A 936 -30.17 14.54 -23.12
C ASP A 936 -31.03 14.53 -24.39
N LYS A 937 -32.17 15.21 -24.31
CA LYS A 937 -33.11 15.40 -25.41
C LYS A 937 -33.11 16.84 -25.93
N ALA A 938 -32.42 17.76 -25.26
CA ALA A 938 -32.28 19.14 -25.71
C ALA A 938 -31.35 19.22 -26.94
N THR A 939 -30.23 18.49 -26.93
CA THR A 939 -29.36 18.34 -28.11
C THR A 939 -30.11 17.76 -29.30
N GLY A 940 -30.03 18.46 -30.45
CA GLY A 940 -30.77 18.13 -31.67
C GLY A 940 -32.25 18.56 -31.69
N SER A 941 -32.74 19.21 -30.63
CA SER A 941 -34.10 19.80 -30.60
C SER A 941 -34.16 21.11 -31.38
N THR A 942 -35.39 21.56 -31.73
CA THR A 942 -35.58 22.92 -32.24
C THR A 942 -35.69 23.89 -31.06
N VAL A 943 -34.66 24.74 -30.88
CA VAL A 943 -34.60 25.72 -29.79
C VAL A 943 -35.13 27.09 -30.25
N THR A 944 -36.04 27.65 -29.46
CA THR A 944 -36.52 29.03 -29.62
C THR A 944 -36.34 29.79 -28.31
N VAL A 945 -35.94 31.06 -28.41
CA VAL A 945 -35.64 31.91 -27.27
C VAL A 945 -36.36 33.25 -27.38
N SER A 946 -36.65 33.89 -26.25
CA SER A 946 -37.29 35.22 -26.22
C SER A 946 -36.37 36.35 -26.71
N GLY A 947 -35.07 36.12 -26.72
CA GLY A 947 -34.04 37.01 -27.24
C GLY A 947 -32.68 36.31 -27.27
N GLU A 948 -31.75 36.81 -28.07
CA GLU A 948 -30.37 36.33 -28.14
C GLU A 948 -29.45 37.46 -28.59
N ASN A 949 -28.16 37.36 -28.25
CA ASN A 949 -27.11 38.20 -28.81
C ASN A 949 -26.59 37.60 -30.13
N GLY A 950 -25.70 38.34 -30.82
CA GLY A 950 -25.20 38.00 -32.15
C GLY A 950 -24.45 36.67 -32.29
N THR A 951 -23.77 36.49 -33.42
CA THR A 951 -23.04 35.26 -33.76
C THR A 951 -21.99 34.93 -32.70
N GLY A 952 -22.09 33.76 -32.07
CA GLY A 952 -21.22 33.30 -30.98
C GLY A 952 -21.90 33.30 -29.60
N GLU A 953 -23.05 33.97 -29.46
CA GLU A 953 -23.86 33.97 -28.22
C GLU A 953 -25.35 33.68 -28.47
N GLY A 954 -25.63 33.00 -29.58
CA GLY A 954 -26.98 32.64 -30.03
C GLY A 954 -27.51 31.36 -29.39
N ARG A 955 -28.80 31.08 -29.60
CA ARG A 955 -29.52 29.93 -29.02
C ARG A 955 -28.92 28.55 -29.30
N ALA A 956 -28.10 28.41 -30.33
CA ALA A 956 -27.44 27.14 -30.65
C ALA A 956 -26.45 26.71 -29.54
N MET A 957 -25.89 27.69 -28.83
CA MET A 957 -24.95 27.51 -27.71
C MET A 957 -25.64 27.10 -26.40
N LEU A 958 -26.93 26.70 -26.45
CA LEU A 958 -27.64 26.15 -25.29
C LEU A 958 -27.62 24.62 -25.29
N VAL A 959 -27.27 24.01 -26.42
CA VAL A 959 -27.49 22.59 -26.74
C VAL A 959 -26.38 22.05 -27.65
N ASP A 960 -25.17 22.60 -27.58
CA ASP A 960 -24.00 22.24 -28.39
C ASP A 960 -23.03 21.30 -27.67
N ASP A 961 -23.43 20.76 -26.51
CA ASP A 961 -22.66 19.86 -25.64
C ASP A 961 -21.31 20.45 -25.20
N THR A 962 -21.24 21.75 -24.91
CA THR A 962 -20.02 22.36 -24.38
C THR A 962 -20.26 23.55 -23.45
N SER A 963 -19.49 23.61 -22.36
CA SER A 963 -19.48 24.77 -21.46
C SER A 963 -18.57 25.91 -21.92
N GLN A 964 -17.91 25.76 -23.07
CA GLN A 964 -16.98 26.78 -23.59
C GLN A 964 -17.69 27.90 -24.36
N THR A 965 -18.89 27.62 -24.88
CA THR A 965 -19.76 28.60 -25.53
C THR A 965 -20.84 29.07 -24.55
N LYS A 966 -21.66 30.04 -24.94
CA LYS A 966 -22.83 30.45 -24.16
C LYS A 966 -23.89 31.09 -25.02
N TRP A 967 -25.11 31.08 -24.54
CA TRP A 967 -26.18 31.96 -24.99
C TRP A 967 -26.31 33.16 -24.05
N LEU A 968 -26.59 34.33 -24.62
CA LEU A 968 -26.81 35.60 -23.89
C LEU A 968 -28.04 36.31 -24.46
N THR A 969 -28.81 37.00 -23.62
CA THR A 969 -29.84 37.94 -24.05
C THR A 969 -29.81 39.22 -23.23
N VAL A 970 -30.15 40.36 -23.84
CA VAL A 970 -30.24 41.68 -23.18
C VAL A 970 -31.60 41.85 -22.49
N ALA A 971 -31.91 40.91 -21.59
CA ALA A 971 -33.06 40.96 -20.69
C ALA A 971 -32.74 40.22 -19.39
N ASN A 972 -33.30 40.67 -18.27
CA ASN A 972 -33.14 40.05 -16.96
C ASN A 972 -34.09 38.87 -16.70
N THR A 973 -35.00 38.61 -17.64
CA THR A 973 -35.89 37.44 -17.71
C THR A 973 -35.86 36.90 -19.12
N ALA A 974 -36.06 35.59 -19.28
CA ALA A 974 -36.03 34.96 -20.59
C ALA A 974 -36.87 33.70 -20.66
N THR A 975 -37.27 33.34 -21.87
CA THR A 975 -37.93 32.06 -22.15
C THR A 975 -37.10 31.28 -23.16
N ILE A 976 -36.80 30.02 -22.84
CA ILE A 976 -36.15 29.06 -23.72
C ILE A 976 -37.14 27.91 -23.92
N THR A 977 -37.46 27.58 -25.18
CA THR A 977 -38.35 26.46 -25.52
C THR A 977 -37.63 25.49 -26.42
N CYS A 978 -37.55 24.24 -25.98
CA CYS A 978 -37.02 23.11 -26.73
C CYS A 978 -38.20 22.30 -27.28
N GLN A 979 -38.33 22.23 -28.60
CA GLN A 979 -39.25 21.31 -29.26
C GLN A 979 -38.52 20.03 -29.63
N LEU A 980 -38.88 18.95 -28.94
CA LEU A 980 -38.25 17.65 -29.01
C LEU A 980 -38.75 16.86 -30.23
N SER A 981 -37.97 15.86 -30.65
CA SER A 981 -38.33 14.97 -31.77
C SER A 981 -39.51 14.04 -31.45
N ALA A 982 -39.74 13.73 -30.17
CA ALA A 982 -40.85 12.93 -29.68
C ALA A 982 -41.25 13.35 -28.26
N GLY A 983 -42.47 12.97 -27.84
CA GLY A 983 -42.92 13.18 -26.47
C GLY A 983 -42.14 12.31 -25.49
N VAL A 984 -41.47 12.92 -24.51
CA VAL A 984 -40.68 12.23 -23.48
C VAL A 984 -40.97 12.80 -22.10
N ALA A 985 -40.85 11.97 -21.06
CA ALA A 985 -40.99 12.41 -19.68
C ALA A 985 -39.61 12.74 -19.09
N VAL A 986 -39.27 14.03 -19.08
CA VAL A 986 -38.01 14.52 -18.51
C VAL A 986 -37.96 14.20 -17.03
N LYS A 987 -36.86 13.59 -16.59
CA LYS A 987 -36.61 13.20 -15.21
C LYS A 987 -35.71 14.19 -14.48
N GLN A 988 -34.78 14.80 -15.21
CA GLN A 988 -33.91 15.84 -14.69
C GLN A 988 -33.63 16.86 -15.79
N TYR A 989 -33.33 18.09 -15.40
CA TYR A 989 -32.72 19.07 -16.31
C TYR A 989 -31.45 19.63 -15.66
N THR A 990 -30.50 20.04 -16.48
CA THR A 990 -29.28 20.70 -16.02
C THR A 990 -29.21 22.11 -16.58
N LEU A 991 -28.65 23.03 -15.79
CA LEU A 991 -28.29 24.38 -16.22
C LEU A 991 -26.81 24.59 -15.96
N THR A 992 -26.07 25.07 -16.96
CA THR A 992 -24.65 25.39 -16.81
C THR A 992 -24.45 26.90 -16.83
N SER A 993 -23.82 27.44 -15.79
CA SER A 993 -23.48 28.87 -15.74
C SER A 993 -22.42 29.24 -16.78
N ALA A 994 -22.43 30.48 -17.26
CA ALA A 994 -21.46 30.92 -18.26
C ALA A 994 -20.10 31.33 -17.63
N ASN A 995 -19.17 31.75 -18.49
CA ASN A 995 -17.76 31.94 -18.17
C ASN A 995 -17.41 33.27 -17.47
N ASP A 996 -18.24 34.31 -17.57
CA ASP A 996 -17.81 35.69 -17.27
C ASP A 996 -18.51 36.35 -16.05
N LEU A 997 -19.83 36.58 -16.09
CA LEU A 997 -20.52 37.44 -15.10
C LEU A 997 -21.62 36.73 -14.31
N PRO A 998 -21.41 36.40 -13.01
CA PRO A 998 -22.41 35.67 -12.20
C PRO A 998 -23.73 36.44 -12.01
N GLY A 999 -23.70 37.77 -12.13
CA GLY A 999 -24.90 38.63 -12.08
C GLY A 999 -25.98 38.25 -13.11
N ARG A 1000 -25.57 37.63 -14.22
CA ARG A 1000 -26.43 37.28 -15.37
C ARG A 1000 -26.99 35.86 -15.32
N ASP A 1001 -26.58 35.04 -14.37
CA ASP A 1001 -27.06 33.66 -14.32
C ASP A 1001 -28.51 33.59 -13.83
N PRO A 1002 -29.29 32.57 -14.24
CA PRO A 1002 -30.64 32.36 -13.74
C PRO A 1002 -30.65 32.11 -12.23
N ARG A 1003 -31.53 32.83 -11.52
CA ARG A 1003 -31.74 32.68 -10.07
C ARG A 1003 -33.07 31.99 -9.74
N SER A 1004 -34.10 32.27 -10.53
CA SER A 1004 -35.45 31.71 -10.35
C SER A 1004 -36.08 31.42 -11.70
N TRP A 1005 -36.82 30.31 -11.81
CA TRP A 1005 -37.45 29.88 -13.05
C TRP A 1005 -38.55 28.86 -12.83
N THR A 1006 -39.36 28.65 -13.87
CA THR A 1006 -40.29 27.51 -13.97
C THR A 1006 -39.98 26.69 -15.21
N VAL A 1007 -40.06 25.37 -15.10
CA VAL A 1007 -40.01 24.44 -16.23
C VAL A 1007 -41.43 23.96 -16.53
N GLN A 1008 -41.84 24.03 -17.78
CA GLN A 1008 -43.19 23.65 -18.22
C GLN A 1008 -43.14 22.67 -19.39
N GLY A 1009 -44.07 21.71 -19.41
CA GLY A 1009 -44.29 20.78 -20.51
C GLY A 1009 -45.54 21.10 -21.31
N SER A 1010 -45.51 20.89 -22.63
CA SER A 1010 -46.65 21.02 -23.53
C SER A 1010 -46.60 20.02 -24.70
N ASN A 1011 -47.76 19.59 -25.19
CA ASN A 1011 -47.90 18.75 -26.38
C ASN A 1011 -48.48 19.49 -27.59
N ASP A 1012 -49.19 20.60 -27.37
CA ASP A 1012 -49.84 21.43 -28.39
C ASP A 1012 -49.12 22.78 -28.63
N GLY A 1013 -48.17 23.16 -27.75
CA GLY A 1013 -47.48 24.44 -27.77
C GLY A 1013 -48.31 25.61 -27.21
N VAL A 1014 -49.55 25.36 -26.81
CA VAL A 1014 -50.51 26.38 -26.33
C VAL A 1014 -50.82 26.17 -24.86
N THR A 1015 -51.12 24.94 -24.46
CA THR A 1015 -51.41 24.53 -23.09
C THR A 1015 -50.11 24.10 -22.42
N TRP A 1016 -49.69 24.82 -21.39
CA TRP A 1016 -48.45 24.57 -20.66
C TRP A 1016 -48.73 24.13 -19.23
N THR A 1017 -48.09 23.05 -18.81
CA THR A 1017 -48.17 22.52 -17.43
C THR A 1017 -46.83 22.71 -16.75
N THR A 1018 -46.77 23.40 -15.62
CA THR A 1018 -45.55 23.48 -14.80
C THR A 1018 -45.19 22.09 -14.28
N VAL A 1019 -43.97 21.64 -14.59
CA VAL A 1019 -43.42 20.35 -14.14
C VAL A 1019 -42.37 20.52 -13.05
N ASP A 1020 -41.74 21.70 -12.96
CA ASP A 1020 -40.85 22.09 -11.87
C ASP A 1020 -40.81 23.62 -11.70
N ALA A 1021 -40.46 24.10 -10.51
CA ALA A 1021 -40.24 25.50 -10.22
C ALA A 1021 -39.13 25.68 -9.17
N ARG A 1022 -38.15 26.53 -9.46
CA ARG A 1022 -37.00 26.79 -8.59
C ARG A 1022 -36.87 28.29 -8.32
N SER A 1023 -36.37 28.61 -7.14
CA SER A 1023 -36.13 29.99 -6.71
C SER A 1023 -34.90 30.07 -5.82
N ASN A 1024 -34.20 31.22 -5.88
CA ASN A 1024 -32.98 31.48 -5.10
C ASN A 1024 -31.89 30.41 -5.29
N VAL A 1025 -31.66 30.03 -6.54
CA VAL A 1025 -30.56 29.12 -6.89
C VAL A 1025 -29.34 29.95 -7.27
N ASP A 1026 -28.18 29.62 -6.71
CA ASP A 1026 -26.90 30.26 -7.00
C ASP A 1026 -25.96 29.30 -7.75
N PHE A 1027 -25.05 29.83 -8.56
CA PHE A 1027 -23.90 29.09 -9.08
C PHE A 1027 -22.65 29.55 -8.35
N ALA A 1028 -22.03 28.66 -7.58
CA ALA A 1028 -20.88 29.00 -6.73
C ALA A 1028 -19.61 29.28 -7.55
N ASP A 1029 -19.49 28.65 -8.71
CA ASP A 1029 -18.36 28.78 -9.62
C ASP A 1029 -18.84 29.10 -11.05
N ARG A 1030 -17.89 29.40 -11.96
CA ARG A 1030 -18.16 29.60 -13.40
C ARG A 1030 -18.08 28.29 -14.15
N ARG A 1031 -18.88 28.16 -15.21
CA ARG A 1031 -19.03 26.89 -15.96
C ARG A 1031 -19.35 25.73 -15.03
N GLN A 1032 -20.18 26.03 -14.03
CA GLN A 1032 -20.73 25.05 -13.11
C GLN A 1032 -22.04 24.50 -13.67
N THR A 1033 -22.12 23.18 -13.82
CA THR A 1033 -23.36 22.47 -14.16
C THR A 1033 -24.14 22.14 -12.88
N ARG A 1034 -25.41 22.57 -12.79
CA ARG A 1034 -26.32 22.18 -11.71
C ARG A 1034 -27.48 21.36 -12.26
N ALA A 1035 -27.87 20.30 -11.54
CA ALA A 1035 -28.97 19.41 -11.93
C ALA A 1035 -30.18 19.55 -11.01
N PHE A 1036 -31.37 19.34 -11.57
CA PHE A 1036 -32.65 19.48 -10.87
C PHE A 1036 -33.59 18.34 -11.27
N THR A 1037 -34.14 17.63 -10.30
CA THR A 1037 -35.11 16.55 -10.53
C THR A 1037 -36.50 17.10 -10.84
N VAL A 1038 -37.22 16.34 -11.68
CA VAL A 1038 -38.60 16.62 -12.11
C VAL A 1038 -39.46 15.44 -11.70
N SER A 1039 -40.51 15.68 -10.92
CA SER A 1039 -41.39 14.63 -10.40
C SER A 1039 -42.45 14.16 -11.43
N SER A 1040 -42.65 14.92 -12.50
CA SER A 1040 -43.64 14.58 -13.54
C SER A 1040 -43.28 13.29 -14.28
N SER A 1041 -44.27 12.43 -14.48
CA SER A 1041 -44.17 11.25 -15.33
C SER A 1041 -44.81 11.44 -16.71
N THR A 1042 -45.43 12.61 -16.96
CA THR A 1042 -46.11 12.91 -18.21
C THR A 1042 -45.11 13.21 -19.32
N ALA A 1043 -45.30 12.57 -20.47
CA ALA A 1043 -44.49 12.82 -21.66
C ALA A 1043 -44.96 14.08 -22.39
N TYR A 1044 -44.02 14.97 -22.70
CA TYR A 1044 -44.25 16.20 -23.45
C TYR A 1044 -43.31 16.30 -24.66
N SER A 1045 -43.82 16.81 -25.79
CA SER A 1045 -43.02 17.07 -26.99
C SER A 1045 -42.35 18.44 -26.98
N ARG A 1046 -42.71 19.32 -26.04
CA ARG A 1046 -42.09 20.62 -25.83
C ARG A 1046 -41.86 20.87 -24.35
N TYR A 1047 -40.67 21.38 -24.04
CA TYR A 1047 -40.33 21.88 -22.72
C TYR A 1047 -39.93 23.34 -22.80
N ARG A 1048 -40.35 24.12 -21.81
CA ARG A 1048 -40.09 25.56 -21.72
C ARG A 1048 -39.50 25.91 -20.37
N LEU A 1049 -38.29 26.46 -20.37
CA LEU A 1049 -37.66 27.10 -19.22
C LEU A 1049 -38.01 28.59 -19.24
N GLN A 1050 -38.77 29.05 -18.25
CA GLN A 1050 -39.08 30.47 -18.06
C GLN A 1050 -38.24 31.01 -16.91
N ILE A 1051 -37.15 31.73 -17.22
CA ILE A 1051 -36.30 32.42 -16.26
C ILE A 1051 -37.03 33.68 -15.81
N THR A 1052 -37.42 33.71 -14.54
CA THR A 1052 -38.22 34.78 -13.94
C THR A 1052 -37.38 35.81 -13.18
N ALA A 1053 -36.13 35.46 -12.83
CA ALA A 1053 -35.16 36.39 -12.27
C ALA A 1053 -33.72 35.88 -12.46
N ASN A 1054 -32.78 36.81 -12.59
CA ASN A 1054 -31.33 36.61 -12.44
C ASN A 1054 -30.83 37.31 -11.16
N HIS A 1055 -29.51 37.50 -11.01
CA HIS A 1055 -28.91 38.17 -9.85
C HIS A 1055 -28.84 39.71 -9.96
N GLY A 1056 -29.75 40.32 -10.73
CA GLY A 1056 -29.91 41.77 -10.83
C GLY A 1056 -29.19 42.42 -12.02
N ALA A 1057 -28.59 41.64 -12.92
CA ALA A 1057 -28.05 42.16 -14.17
C ALA A 1057 -29.17 42.47 -15.19
N ALA A 1058 -28.88 43.36 -16.15
CA ALA A 1058 -29.80 43.65 -17.26
C ALA A 1058 -29.86 42.53 -18.30
N GLU A 1059 -28.95 41.56 -18.23
CA GLU A 1059 -28.76 40.48 -19.21
C GLU A 1059 -28.87 39.12 -18.52
N THR A 1060 -29.23 38.09 -19.29
CA THR A 1060 -29.31 36.70 -18.83
C THR A 1060 -28.49 35.80 -19.73
N GLN A 1061 -27.79 34.82 -19.15
CA GLN A 1061 -26.92 33.90 -19.88
C GLN A 1061 -26.99 32.46 -19.38
N LEU A 1062 -26.64 31.51 -20.25
CA LEU A 1062 -26.42 30.10 -19.92
C LEU A 1062 -25.38 29.52 -20.88
N ALA A 1063 -24.52 28.63 -20.38
CA ALA A 1063 -23.59 27.89 -21.22
C ALA A 1063 -24.22 26.63 -21.83
N GLU A 1064 -25.13 25.96 -21.12
CA GLU A 1064 -25.78 24.74 -21.61
C GLU A 1064 -27.11 24.51 -20.85
N LEU A 1065 -28.07 23.87 -21.52
CA LEU A 1065 -29.31 23.33 -20.98
C LEU A 1065 -29.50 21.89 -21.45
N GLN A 1066 -29.58 20.93 -20.53
CA GLN A 1066 -29.97 19.56 -20.86
C GLN A 1066 -31.36 19.21 -20.31
N LEU A 1067 -32.08 18.36 -21.05
CA LEU A 1067 -33.35 17.74 -20.67
C LEU A 1067 -33.17 16.22 -20.66
N LEU A 1068 -32.84 15.67 -19.50
CA LEU A 1068 -32.48 14.27 -19.30
C LEU A 1068 -33.73 13.39 -19.13
N ALA A 1069 -33.90 12.40 -20.03
CA ALA A 1069 -35.08 11.52 -20.08
C ALA A 1069 -34.75 10.05 -20.39
#